data_AF-A0A9D3ZXI0-F1
#
_entry.id   AF-A0A9D3ZXI0-F1
#
_cell.length_a   1.000
_cell.length_b   1.000
_cell.length_c   1.000
_cell.angle_alpha   90.00
_cell.angle_beta   90.00
_cell.angle_gamma   90.00
#
_symmetry.space_group_name_H-M   'P 1'
#
loop_
_entity.id
_entity.type
_entity.pdbx_description
1 polymer ?
#
loop_
_entity_poly.entity_id
_entity_poly.type
_entity_poly.pdbx_seq_one_letter_code
_entity_poly.pdbx_strand_id
1 'polypeptide(L)'
;MEVVQVLHMNGGAGETSYAKNSLLQQKVITMTKPITEDAITKLYCSRYPEEIAIADLGCSSGPNTLFLVSELLKVVDSVRQKIGQKSPEYQVFLNDLPGNDFNTIFRSLSIFQNELRKQLGPGNGPCFFTGVPGSFYGRLFRRNSLHFVHSSYSLHWLSQVPQGLESNKRNIYMASTSPPDVLKAYYMQFQKDFSLFLKCRSEELVDGGRMVLTLIGRRSDDPSSKECCYFWELLAMALSDMLVEGLIEEEKLNSFNIPMYTPSPAEVKYEVVKEGSFNIDRLEVTEVNWNAYQDETDLSDAFKDGGYNVAKCIRAVAEPLLASHFGEGILDEVFRRYREILSDRVSKEQNEFVNVTKKASDMVKHITMETIQELYHEVTPNSLGIADLGCSSGPNSLSLIKDMVEAVEGTSHKIFHPMPEFRVYLNDLPTNDFNSVFKSLPDFYKDLKKDRNQEGPAIFIAGYPGSFYGRLFPCNCLHFIYSSYSLHWLSKVPPSLYDEHGKSINKGNVYISESSPPSVSQAYYKQFQEDFSLFLKSRSEELVTGGRMVLILLGRIGQDHVDRGNSLFWEILSRSLAISVSQAEIEKEKVDSYEVHFYAASRNELEDEVRREGSFEIDKLEMFEIEREVKNGESYGTAVAMTVRAVQESMLCDHFGDGIDLDTLFNNYGKMIDEEMLKVDIKPITFVVVLKKL
;
A
#
# COMPACT_ATOMS: atom_id res chain seq x y z
N MET A 1 -30.76 -4.01 -20.53
CA MET A 1 -29.97 -5.26 -20.53
C MET A 1 -29.70 -5.66 -19.09
N GLU A 2 -30.08 -6.86 -18.66
CA GLU A 2 -29.76 -7.36 -17.31
C GLU A 2 -28.40 -8.05 -17.32
N VAL A 3 -27.38 -7.39 -16.76
CA VAL A 3 -25.98 -7.84 -16.83
C VAL A 3 -25.80 -9.26 -16.27
N VAL A 4 -26.49 -9.59 -15.17
CA VAL A 4 -26.46 -10.92 -14.53
C VAL A 4 -26.92 -12.06 -15.47
N GLN A 5 -27.69 -11.76 -16.52
CA GLN A 5 -28.18 -12.77 -17.47
C GLN A 5 -27.29 -12.95 -18.70
N VAL A 6 -26.47 -11.95 -19.07
CA VAL A 6 -25.78 -11.88 -20.38
C VAL A 6 -24.28 -11.62 -20.30
N LEU A 7 -23.76 -11.11 -19.17
CA LEU A 7 -22.33 -10.98 -18.94
C LEU A 7 -21.78 -12.34 -18.50
N HIS A 8 -21.10 -12.99 -19.42
CA HIS A 8 -20.20 -14.10 -19.17
C HIS A 8 -19.08 -14.04 -20.23
N MET A 9 -17.99 -14.76 -20.02
CA MET A 9 -16.94 -14.90 -21.02
C MET A 9 -17.28 -16.05 -21.99
N ASN A 10 -16.65 -16.09 -23.17
CA ASN A 10 -16.87 -17.18 -24.12
C ASN A 10 -16.41 -18.54 -23.53
N GLY A 11 -17.37 -19.44 -23.28
CA GLY A 11 -17.13 -20.76 -22.69
C GLY A 11 -16.45 -21.78 -23.61
N GLY A 12 -16.18 -22.98 -23.07
CA GLY A 12 -15.56 -24.08 -23.80
C GLY A 12 -14.10 -23.87 -24.21
N ALA A 13 -13.66 -24.61 -25.24
CA ALA A 13 -12.26 -24.70 -25.69
C ALA A 13 -12.06 -24.37 -27.20
N GLY A 14 -13.03 -23.69 -27.81
CA GLY A 14 -12.95 -23.22 -29.21
C GLY A 14 -11.96 -22.07 -29.39
N GLU A 15 -11.61 -21.74 -30.64
CA GLU A 15 -10.60 -20.70 -30.94
C GLU A 15 -10.97 -19.29 -30.45
N THR A 16 -12.26 -19.02 -30.24
CA THR A 16 -12.81 -17.78 -29.68
C THR A 16 -13.07 -17.86 -28.17
N SER A 17 -12.79 -18.99 -27.50
CA SER A 17 -13.10 -19.14 -26.07
C SER A 17 -12.11 -18.39 -25.18
N TYR A 18 -12.59 -17.94 -24.02
CA TYR A 18 -11.77 -17.24 -23.03
C TYR A 18 -10.59 -18.09 -22.57
N ALA A 19 -10.80 -19.40 -22.39
CA ALA A 19 -9.76 -20.34 -21.98
C ALA A 19 -8.53 -20.40 -22.91
N LYS A 20 -8.66 -19.99 -24.19
CA LYS A 20 -7.54 -19.88 -25.15
C LYS A 20 -7.01 -18.46 -25.33
N ASN A 21 -7.74 -17.44 -24.89
CA ASN A 21 -7.47 -16.03 -25.21
C ASN A 21 -7.27 -15.16 -23.95
N SER A 22 -7.06 -15.78 -22.78
CA SER A 22 -6.92 -15.12 -21.46
C SER A 22 -5.48 -14.98 -20.94
N LEU A 23 -4.47 -14.99 -21.82
CA LEU A 23 -3.05 -14.89 -21.42
C LEU A 23 -2.72 -13.54 -20.76
N LEU A 24 -3.33 -12.45 -21.22
CA LEU A 24 -3.18 -11.12 -20.61
C LEU A 24 -3.51 -11.14 -19.12
N GLN A 25 -4.66 -11.74 -18.77
CA GLN A 25 -5.14 -11.87 -17.41
C GLN A 25 -4.25 -12.84 -16.59
N GLN A 26 -3.62 -13.83 -17.22
CA GLN A 26 -2.63 -14.70 -16.57
C GLN A 26 -1.31 -13.95 -16.29
N LYS A 27 -0.85 -13.12 -17.22
CA LYS A 27 0.29 -12.20 -17.01
C LYS A 27 0.01 -11.24 -15.85
N VAL A 28 -1.19 -10.65 -15.78
CA VAL A 28 -1.57 -9.79 -14.65
C VAL A 28 -1.56 -10.54 -13.31
N ILE A 29 -2.15 -11.73 -13.21
CA ILE A 29 -2.09 -12.55 -11.98
C ILE A 29 -0.64 -12.87 -11.59
N THR A 30 0.25 -13.06 -12.58
CA THR A 30 1.68 -13.28 -12.36
C THR A 30 2.41 -12.02 -11.90
N MET A 31 2.07 -10.84 -12.45
CA MET A 31 2.62 -9.54 -12.01
C MET A 31 2.19 -9.21 -10.58
N THR A 32 0.93 -9.43 -10.23
CA THR A 32 0.40 -9.19 -8.88
C THR A 32 0.73 -10.31 -7.90
N LYS A 33 1.39 -11.38 -8.34
CA LYS A 33 1.72 -12.54 -7.49
C LYS A 33 2.41 -12.14 -6.18
N PRO A 34 3.45 -11.30 -6.12
CA PRO A 34 4.13 -10.97 -4.85
C PRO A 34 3.20 -10.31 -3.81
N ILE A 35 2.17 -9.57 -4.27
CA ILE A 35 1.15 -8.96 -3.41
C ILE A 35 0.24 -10.05 -2.82
N THR A 36 -0.14 -11.02 -3.65
CA THR A 36 -0.93 -12.20 -3.26
C THR A 36 -0.15 -13.14 -2.32
N GLU A 37 1.14 -13.37 -2.56
CA GLU A 37 2.00 -14.21 -1.71
C GLU A 37 2.19 -13.63 -0.30
N ASP A 38 2.46 -12.32 -0.18
CA ASP A 38 2.53 -11.62 1.11
C ASP A 38 1.17 -11.66 1.83
N ALA A 39 0.07 -11.37 1.13
CA ALA A 39 -1.26 -11.35 1.74
C ALA A 39 -1.69 -12.71 2.29
N ILE A 40 -1.44 -13.83 1.58
CA ILE A 40 -1.78 -15.17 2.07
C ILE A 40 -0.79 -15.64 3.16
N THR A 41 0.48 -15.24 3.09
CA THR A 41 1.48 -15.51 4.15
C THR A 41 1.08 -14.84 5.46
N LYS A 42 0.78 -13.53 5.43
CA LYS A 42 0.29 -12.77 6.59
C LYS A 42 -1.01 -13.35 7.16
N LEU A 43 -1.92 -13.83 6.31
CA LEU A 43 -3.12 -14.52 6.76
C LEU A 43 -2.77 -15.79 7.53
N TYR A 44 -1.98 -16.69 6.93
CA TYR A 44 -1.67 -17.99 7.53
C TYR A 44 -0.87 -17.84 8.83
N CYS A 45 0.18 -17.00 8.84
CA CYS A 45 1.00 -16.74 10.01
C CYS A 45 0.27 -16.05 11.17
N SER A 46 -0.89 -15.42 10.93
CA SER A 46 -1.64 -14.73 11.99
C SER A 46 -2.26 -15.68 13.03
N ARG A 47 -2.65 -16.90 12.62
CA ARG A 47 -3.41 -17.85 13.46
C ARG A 47 -3.12 -19.33 13.22
N TYR A 48 -2.37 -19.70 12.18
CA TYR A 48 -2.14 -21.09 11.74
C TYR A 48 -3.43 -21.93 11.68
N PRO A 49 -4.50 -21.44 11.01
CA PRO A 49 -5.81 -22.06 11.06
C PRO A 49 -5.80 -23.49 10.48
N GLU A 50 -6.63 -24.38 11.04
CA GLU A 50 -6.77 -25.77 10.56
C GLU A 50 -7.55 -25.89 9.24
N GLU A 51 -8.32 -24.86 8.87
CA GLU A 51 -9.03 -24.71 7.59
C GLU A 51 -8.68 -23.34 6.97
N ILE A 52 -8.45 -23.28 5.64
CA ILE A 52 -8.41 -22.02 4.90
C ILE A 52 -9.48 -22.02 3.80
N ALA A 53 -10.47 -21.15 4.00
CA ALA A 53 -11.50 -20.86 3.00
C ALA A 53 -11.05 -19.74 2.06
N ILE A 54 -10.86 -20.05 0.78
CA ILE A 54 -10.40 -19.13 -0.27
C ILE A 54 -11.55 -18.93 -1.26
N ALA A 55 -11.87 -17.69 -1.64
CA ALA A 55 -12.81 -17.39 -2.71
C ALA A 55 -12.15 -16.58 -3.84
N ASP A 56 -12.28 -17.05 -5.08
CA ASP A 56 -11.93 -16.30 -6.29
C ASP A 56 -13.22 -15.79 -6.94
N LEU A 57 -13.36 -14.46 -7.05
CA LEU A 57 -14.61 -13.78 -7.42
C LEU A 57 -14.52 -13.23 -8.84
N GLY A 58 -15.33 -13.78 -9.74
CA GLY A 58 -15.19 -13.62 -11.20
C GLY A 58 -14.16 -14.56 -11.80
N CYS A 59 -14.24 -15.86 -11.47
CA CYS A 59 -13.27 -16.87 -11.87
C CYS A 59 -13.26 -17.18 -13.39
N SER A 60 -14.28 -16.74 -14.14
CA SER A 60 -14.53 -17.07 -15.55
C SER A 60 -14.56 -18.59 -15.77
N SER A 61 -14.27 -19.07 -16.99
CA SER A 61 -14.19 -20.48 -17.38
C SER A 61 -12.79 -20.91 -17.86
N GLY A 62 -11.79 -20.03 -17.72
CA GLY A 62 -10.41 -20.25 -18.17
C GLY A 62 -9.48 -20.90 -17.13
N PRO A 63 -8.22 -21.23 -17.49
CA PRO A 63 -7.27 -21.89 -16.59
C PRO A 63 -6.80 -20.99 -15.43
N ASN A 64 -6.95 -19.67 -15.57
CA ASN A 64 -6.35 -18.65 -14.71
C ASN A 64 -6.75 -18.79 -13.22
N THR A 65 -7.99 -19.19 -12.92
CA THR A 65 -8.47 -19.38 -11.54
C THR A 65 -7.79 -20.57 -10.84
N LEU A 66 -7.55 -21.68 -11.56
CA LEU A 66 -6.83 -22.83 -11.00
C LEU A 66 -5.32 -22.56 -10.91
N PHE A 67 -4.76 -21.75 -11.82
CA PHE A 67 -3.39 -21.26 -11.72
C PHE A 67 -3.17 -20.43 -10.43
N LEU A 68 -4.02 -19.42 -10.19
CA LEU A 68 -4.04 -18.63 -8.95
C LEU A 68 -4.08 -19.52 -7.70
N VAL A 69 -5.04 -20.47 -7.67
CA VAL A 69 -5.20 -21.38 -6.53
C VAL A 69 -3.95 -22.25 -6.34
N SER A 70 -3.30 -22.71 -7.42
CA SER A 70 -2.02 -23.42 -7.35
C SER A 70 -0.95 -22.62 -6.63
N GLU A 71 -0.81 -21.33 -6.96
CA GLU A 71 0.20 -20.46 -6.34
C GLU A 71 -0.12 -20.16 -4.87
N LEU A 72 -1.38 -19.82 -4.54
CA LEU A 72 -1.82 -19.61 -3.15
C LEU A 72 -1.51 -20.82 -2.26
N LEU A 73 -1.80 -22.03 -2.73
CA LEU A 73 -1.56 -23.27 -1.99
C LEU A 73 -0.07 -23.58 -1.84
N LYS A 74 0.76 -23.28 -2.85
CA LYS A 74 2.24 -23.41 -2.75
C LYS A 74 2.85 -22.47 -1.71
N VAL A 75 2.31 -21.26 -1.56
CA VAL A 75 2.79 -20.31 -0.54
C VAL A 75 2.51 -20.84 0.86
N VAL A 76 1.26 -21.24 1.14
CA VAL A 76 0.89 -21.81 2.45
C VAL A 76 1.67 -23.10 2.72
N ASP A 77 1.88 -23.94 1.71
CA ASP A 77 2.71 -25.16 1.81
C ASP A 77 4.19 -24.83 2.10
N SER A 78 4.78 -23.85 1.43
CA SER A 78 6.16 -23.41 1.71
C SER A 78 6.30 -22.83 3.12
N VAL A 79 5.31 -22.05 3.57
CA VAL A 79 5.33 -21.42 4.91
C VAL A 79 5.16 -22.48 5.99
N ARG A 80 4.14 -23.34 5.92
CA ARG A 80 3.89 -24.40 6.93
C ARG A 80 5.11 -25.32 7.11
N GLN A 81 5.81 -25.64 6.02
CA GLN A 81 6.96 -26.55 6.06
C GLN A 81 8.14 -25.92 6.81
N LYS A 82 8.39 -24.61 6.62
CA LYS A 82 9.44 -23.87 7.33
C LYS A 82 9.20 -23.81 8.84
N ILE A 83 7.93 -23.71 9.27
CA ILE A 83 7.53 -23.61 10.68
C ILE A 83 7.12 -24.95 11.33
N GLY A 84 7.24 -26.06 10.61
CA GLY A 84 6.89 -27.40 11.10
C GLY A 84 5.38 -27.66 11.31
N GLN A 85 4.50 -26.84 10.74
CA GLN A 85 3.05 -26.94 10.93
C GLN A 85 2.38 -27.96 10.01
N LYS A 86 1.22 -28.47 10.48
CA LYS A 86 0.34 -29.32 9.67
C LYS A 86 -0.22 -28.53 8.48
N SER A 87 -0.51 -29.24 7.40
CA SER A 87 -1.23 -28.67 6.24
C SER A 87 -2.71 -28.53 6.59
N PRO A 88 -3.31 -27.34 6.41
CA PRO A 88 -4.73 -27.14 6.68
C PRO A 88 -5.60 -27.81 5.62
N GLU A 89 -6.89 -27.99 5.92
CA GLU A 89 -7.88 -28.29 4.89
C GLU A 89 -8.18 -27.02 4.08
N TYR A 90 -8.27 -27.12 2.76
CA TYR A 90 -8.51 -25.98 1.88
C TYR A 90 -9.89 -26.07 1.25
N GLN A 91 -10.74 -25.07 1.50
CA GLN A 91 -12.07 -24.94 0.92
C GLN A 91 -12.05 -23.81 -0.12
N VAL A 92 -12.04 -24.18 -1.40
CA VAL A 92 -11.88 -23.25 -2.53
C VAL A 92 -13.23 -23.00 -3.20
N PHE A 93 -13.68 -21.76 -3.13
CA PHE A 93 -14.88 -21.26 -3.78
C PHE A 93 -14.55 -20.54 -5.07
N LEU A 94 -15.17 -20.97 -6.16
CA LEU A 94 -15.03 -20.38 -7.50
C LEU A 94 -16.34 -19.67 -7.82
N ASN A 95 -16.38 -18.34 -7.72
CA ASN A 95 -17.57 -17.54 -7.95
C ASN A 95 -17.55 -16.88 -9.34
N ASP A 96 -18.68 -16.91 -10.02
CA ASP A 96 -18.95 -16.13 -11.22
C ASP A 96 -20.48 -15.97 -11.39
N LEU A 97 -20.93 -15.24 -12.41
CA LEU A 97 -22.34 -15.08 -12.73
C LEU A 97 -22.96 -16.42 -13.20
N PRO A 98 -24.29 -16.62 -13.06
CA PRO A 98 -24.94 -17.91 -13.36
C PRO A 98 -24.80 -18.39 -14.82
N GLY A 99 -24.49 -17.50 -15.77
CA GLY A 99 -24.26 -17.85 -17.18
C GLY A 99 -22.86 -18.40 -17.49
N ASN A 100 -21.93 -18.41 -16.54
CA ASN A 100 -20.54 -18.86 -16.75
C ASN A 100 -20.42 -20.38 -16.96
N ASP A 101 -19.46 -20.81 -17.78
CA ASP A 101 -19.18 -22.22 -18.07
C ASP A 101 -18.34 -22.89 -16.96
N PHE A 102 -18.93 -23.01 -15.77
CA PHE A 102 -18.39 -23.79 -14.66
C PHE A 102 -18.09 -25.25 -15.04
N ASN A 103 -18.80 -25.82 -16.03
CA ASN A 103 -18.57 -27.20 -16.47
C ASN A 103 -17.17 -27.40 -17.06
N THR A 104 -16.62 -26.41 -17.77
CA THR A 104 -15.25 -26.48 -18.30
C THR A 104 -14.21 -26.48 -17.19
N ILE A 105 -14.40 -25.67 -16.12
CA ILE A 105 -13.56 -25.76 -14.92
C ILE A 105 -13.72 -27.14 -14.26
N PHE A 106 -14.94 -27.60 -13.99
CA PHE A 106 -15.19 -28.85 -13.26
C PHE A 106 -14.61 -30.09 -13.98
N ARG A 107 -14.59 -30.11 -15.32
CA ARG A 107 -13.90 -31.15 -16.10
C ARG A 107 -12.38 -31.15 -15.83
N SER A 108 -11.76 -29.98 -15.74
CA SER A 108 -10.31 -29.83 -15.54
C SER A 108 -9.84 -30.14 -14.10
N LEU A 109 -10.71 -30.00 -13.09
CA LEU A 109 -10.36 -30.22 -11.67
C LEU A 109 -9.68 -31.58 -11.41
N SER A 110 -10.09 -32.63 -12.13
CA SER A 110 -9.53 -33.98 -11.99
C SER A 110 -8.05 -34.07 -12.42
N ILE A 111 -7.63 -33.28 -13.41
CA ILE A 111 -6.23 -33.19 -13.84
C ILE A 111 -5.48 -32.30 -12.86
N PHE A 112 -6.02 -31.11 -12.56
CA PHE A 112 -5.44 -30.14 -11.64
C PHE A 112 -5.13 -30.72 -10.26
N GLN A 113 -6.08 -31.42 -9.63
CA GLN A 113 -5.86 -32.04 -8.31
C GLN A 113 -4.74 -33.11 -8.35
N ASN A 114 -4.56 -33.82 -9.46
CA ASN A 114 -3.49 -34.80 -9.62
C ASN A 114 -2.13 -34.16 -9.88
N GLU A 115 -2.09 -32.96 -10.49
CA GLU A 115 -0.87 -32.18 -10.66
C GLU A 115 -0.45 -31.48 -9.37
N LEU A 116 -1.41 -30.86 -8.67
CA LEU A 116 -1.21 -30.23 -7.37
C LEU A 116 -0.64 -31.23 -6.34
N ARG A 117 -1.17 -32.45 -6.29
CA ARG A 117 -0.64 -33.55 -5.44
C ARG A 117 0.80 -33.95 -5.78
N LYS A 118 1.21 -33.87 -7.05
CA LYS A 118 2.61 -34.12 -7.47
C LYS A 118 3.54 -32.95 -7.09
N GLN A 119 3.03 -31.72 -7.15
CA GLN A 119 3.81 -30.50 -6.89
C GLN A 119 4.04 -30.28 -5.38
N LEU A 120 3.00 -30.40 -4.55
CA LEU A 120 3.09 -30.18 -3.10
C LEU A 120 3.60 -31.43 -2.34
N GLY A 121 3.47 -32.63 -2.92
CA GLY A 121 3.94 -33.87 -2.32
C GLY A 121 3.06 -34.43 -1.17
N PRO A 122 3.51 -35.52 -0.51
CA PRO A 122 2.75 -36.21 0.52
C PRO A 122 2.65 -35.40 1.82
N GLY A 123 1.53 -35.53 2.53
CA GLY A 123 1.27 -34.84 3.80
C GLY A 123 0.57 -33.48 3.68
N ASN A 124 0.04 -33.16 2.50
CA ASN A 124 -0.83 -31.99 2.29
C ASN A 124 -2.29 -32.28 2.61
N GLY A 125 -3.00 -31.26 3.08
CA GLY A 125 -4.42 -31.34 3.41
C GLY A 125 -5.32 -31.47 2.18
N PRO A 126 -6.56 -31.94 2.35
CA PRO A 126 -7.51 -32.03 1.25
C PRO A 126 -7.84 -30.64 0.69
N CYS A 127 -8.07 -30.58 -0.62
CA CYS A 127 -8.49 -29.37 -1.32
C CYS A 127 -9.88 -29.62 -1.93
N PHE A 128 -10.90 -29.04 -1.31
CA PHE A 128 -12.29 -29.10 -1.73
C PHE A 128 -12.61 -27.92 -2.66
N PHE A 129 -13.40 -28.16 -3.70
CA PHE A 129 -13.75 -27.15 -4.71
C PHE A 129 -15.26 -26.99 -4.78
N THR A 130 -15.74 -25.76 -4.90
CA THR A 130 -17.18 -25.44 -4.94
C THR A 130 -17.43 -24.27 -5.88
N GLY A 131 -18.22 -24.48 -6.93
CA GLY A 131 -18.71 -23.37 -7.76
C GLY A 131 -19.86 -22.63 -7.06
N VAL A 132 -19.81 -21.30 -7.07
CA VAL A 132 -20.78 -20.44 -6.39
C VAL A 132 -21.38 -19.46 -7.42
N PRO A 133 -22.46 -19.85 -8.13
CA PRO A 133 -23.08 -19.00 -9.14
C PRO A 133 -23.86 -17.85 -8.49
N GLY A 134 -23.49 -16.61 -8.80
CA GLY A 134 -24.14 -15.40 -8.28
C GLY A 134 -23.30 -14.13 -8.43
N SER A 135 -23.93 -12.97 -8.38
CA SER A 135 -23.20 -11.69 -8.41
C SER A 135 -22.52 -11.39 -7.08
N PHE A 136 -21.23 -11.05 -7.12
CA PHE A 136 -20.49 -10.56 -5.95
C PHE A 136 -20.96 -9.17 -5.44
N TYR A 137 -21.88 -8.49 -6.13
CA TYR A 137 -22.57 -7.32 -5.58
C TYR A 137 -23.68 -7.66 -4.56
N GLY A 138 -23.92 -8.96 -4.34
CA GLY A 138 -24.72 -9.46 -3.21
C GLY A 138 -23.90 -10.32 -2.25
N ARG A 139 -24.60 -10.81 -1.22
CA ARG A 139 -24.13 -11.87 -0.32
C ARG A 139 -24.08 -13.21 -1.08
N LEU A 140 -22.96 -13.91 -0.99
CA LEU A 140 -22.66 -15.19 -1.62
C LEU A 140 -22.34 -16.29 -0.59
N PHE A 141 -21.76 -15.91 0.54
CA PHE A 141 -21.21 -16.81 1.55
C PHE A 141 -21.92 -16.64 2.90
N ARG A 142 -21.61 -17.50 3.88
CA ARG A 142 -22.10 -17.32 5.26
C ARG A 142 -21.33 -16.18 5.93
N ARG A 143 -21.79 -15.72 7.10
CA ARG A 143 -21.00 -14.75 7.87
C ARG A 143 -19.75 -15.42 8.43
N ASN A 144 -18.64 -14.68 8.43
CA ASN A 144 -17.35 -15.09 8.99
C ASN A 144 -16.93 -16.50 8.51
N SER A 145 -17.05 -16.77 7.21
CA SER A 145 -16.75 -18.08 6.60
C SER A 145 -15.66 -18.06 5.53
N LEU A 146 -15.21 -16.88 5.09
CA LEU A 146 -14.06 -16.75 4.21
C LEU A 146 -12.83 -16.31 5.00
N HIS A 147 -11.67 -16.84 4.62
CA HIS A 147 -10.38 -16.39 5.14
C HIS A 147 -9.71 -15.45 4.12
N PHE A 148 -9.64 -15.87 2.85
CA PHE A 148 -9.01 -15.11 1.78
C PHE A 148 -9.98 -14.87 0.62
N VAL A 149 -10.01 -13.65 0.09
CA VAL A 149 -10.73 -13.29 -1.15
C VAL A 149 -9.72 -12.80 -2.18
N HIS A 150 -9.84 -13.32 -3.40
CA HIS A 150 -9.18 -12.79 -4.57
C HIS A 150 -10.22 -12.32 -5.61
N SER A 151 -9.87 -11.27 -6.34
CA SER A 151 -10.55 -10.85 -7.56
C SER A 151 -9.51 -10.23 -8.48
N SER A 152 -9.41 -10.71 -9.72
CA SER A 152 -8.62 -10.07 -10.76
C SER A 152 -9.46 -9.94 -12.03
N TYR A 153 -9.49 -8.73 -12.60
CA TYR A 153 -10.19 -8.43 -13.85
C TYR A 153 -11.70 -8.72 -13.83
N SER A 154 -12.34 -8.66 -12.66
CA SER A 154 -13.80 -8.83 -12.52
C SER A 154 -14.51 -7.60 -11.93
N LEU A 155 -13.94 -6.92 -10.93
CA LEU A 155 -14.58 -5.78 -10.24
C LEU A 155 -14.70 -4.48 -11.05
N HIS A 156 -14.20 -4.45 -12.29
CA HIS A 156 -14.48 -3.36 -13.22
C HIS A 156 -15.84 -3.51 -13.92
N TRP A 157 -16.50 -4.67 -13.84
CA TRP A 157 -17.84 -4.88 -14.40
C TRP A 157 -18.93 -4.44 -13.41
N LEU A 158 -19.80 -3.53 -13.84
CA LEU A 158 -20.89 -2.98 -13.03
C LEU A 158 -22.06 -3.97 -12.89
N SER A 159 -22.86 -3.83 -11.82
CA SER A 159 -24.05 -4.66 -11.60
C SER A 159 -25.16 -4.46 -12.64
N GLN A 160 -25.15 -3.29 -13.29
CA GLN A 160 -26.05 -2.90 -14.36
C GLN A 160 -25.37 -1.87 -15.26
N VAL A 161 -25.88 -1.70 -16.49
CA VAL A 161 -25.61 -0.49 -17.27
C VAL A 161 -26.15 0.72 -16.48
N PRO A 162 -25.42 1.85 -16.39
CA PRO A 162 -25.92 3.07 -15.78
C PRO A 162 -27.22 3.58 -16.41
N GLN A 163 -28.01 4.33 -15.64
CA GLN A 163 -29.22 4.99 -16.13
C GLN A 163 -28.90 6.42 -16.58
N GLY A 164 -29.63 6.97 -17.57
CA GLY A 164 -29.39 8.32 -18.10
C GLY A 164 -28.33 8.39 -19.20
N LEU A 165 -28.14 7.32 -19.99
CA LEU A 165 -27.12 7.24 -21.04
C LEU A 165 -27.65 7.56 -22.46
N GLU A 166 -28.89 8.05 -22.58
CA GLU A 166 -29.53 8.39 -23.86
C GLU A 166 -28.82 9.52 -24.63
N SER A 167 -27.92 10.24 -23.95
CA SER A 167 -27.04 11.27 -24.47
C SER A 167 -25.76 10.73 -25.12
N ASN A 168 -25.34 9.48 -24.85
CA ASN A 168 -24.06 8.89 -25.27
C ASN A 168 -24.03 8.39 -26.73
N LYS A 169 -24.55 9.19 -27.66
CA LYS A 169 -24.82 8.76 -29.05
C LYS A 169 -23.54 8.36 -29.80
N ARG A 170 -23.62 7.25 -30.54
CA ARG A 170 -22.55 6.61 -31.34
C ARG A 170 -21.31 6.13 -30.56
N ASN A 171 -21.30 6.28 -29.24
CA ASN A 171 -20.34 5.64 -28.34
C ASN A 171 -20.97 4.38 -27.73
N ILE A 172 -20.13 3.44 -27.30
CA ILE A 172 -20.56 2.24 -26.56
C ILE A 172 -20.09 2.23 -25.09
N TYR A 173 -19.32 3.24 -24.68
CA TYR A 173 -18.75 3.39 -23.34
C TYR A 173 -18.52 4.88 -23.07
N MET A 174 -17.87 5.22 -21.96
CA MET A 174 -17.23 6.52 -21.79
C MET A 174 -16.18 6.73 -22.91
N ALA A 175 -16.23 7.89 -23.54
CA ALA A 175 -15.31 8.30 -24.61
C ALA A 175 -15.04 9.80 -24.49
N SER A 176 -14.00 10.29 -25.15
CA SER A 176 -13.65 11.73 -25.17
C SER A 176 -14.73 12.65 -25.77
N THR A 177 -15.73 12.07 -26.43
CA THR A 177 -16.92 12.74 -27.00
C THR A 177 -18.18 12.60 -26.13
N SER A 178 -18.14 11.82 -25.04
CA SER A 178 -19.29 11.58 -24.16
C SER A 178 -19.68 12.84 -23.36
N PRO A 179 -20.98 13.17 -23.25
CA PRO A 179 -21.45 14.24 -22.37
C PRO A 179 -21.07 14.02 -20.88
N PRO A 180 -20.80 15.07 -20.08
CA PRO A 180 -20.36 14.91 -18.69
C PRO A 180 -21.36 14.16 -17.78
N ASP A 181 -22.64 14.18 -18.12
CA ASP A 181 -23.70 13.38 -17.49
C ASP A 181 -23.47 11.86 -17.63
N VAL A 182 -22.94 11.40 -18.77
CA VAL A 182 -22.55 9.99 -19.01
C VAL A 182 -21.44 9.58 -18.04
N LEU A 183 -20.34 10.35 -18.01
CA LEU A 183 -19.18 10.06 -17.15
C LEU A 183 -19.60 10.01 -15.68
N LYS A 184 -20.47 10.94 -15.25
CA LYS A 184 -21.03 10.98 -13.90
C LYS A 184 -21.94 9.78 -13.61
N ALA A 185 -22.81 9.38 -14.54
CA ALA A 185 -23.69 8.22 -14.35
C ALA A 185 -22.88 6.92 -14.18
N TYR A 186 -21.83 6.75 -14.98
CA TYR A 186 -20.86 5.66 -14.86
C TYR A 186 -20.18 5.63 -13.49
N TYR A 187 -19.61 6.76 -13.03
CA TYR A 187 -18.98 6.83 -11.71
C TYR A 187 -19.96 6.57 -10.57
N MET A 188 -21.15 7.18 -10.59
CA MET A 188 -22.17 6.96 -9.55
C MET A 188 -22.62 5.49 -9.45
N GLN A 189 -22.69 4.77 -10.58
CA GLN A 189 -22.99 3.35 -10.60
C GLN A 189 -21.83 2.52 -10.02
N PHE A 190 -20.56 2.86 -10.33
CA PHE A 190 -19.38 2.26 -9.69
C PHE A 190 -19.35 2.47 -8.17
N GLN A 191 -19.59 3.69 -7.67
CA GLN A 191 -19.60 3.99 -6.23
C GLN A 191 -20.63 3.11 -5.48
N LYS A 192 -21.85 3.00 -6.02
CA LYS A 192 -22.91 2.14 -5.51
C LYS A 192 -22.49 0.67 -5.48
N ASP A 193 -21.98 0.17 -6.59
CA ASP A 193 -21.63 -1.24 -6.75
C ASP A 193 -20.42 -1.64 -5.90
N PHE A 194 -19.35 -0.87 -5.92
CA PHE A 194 -18.13 -1.17 -5.15
C PHE A 194 -18.37 -1.05 -3.63
N SER A 195 -19.18 -0.09 -3.18
CA SER A 195 -19.62 -0.01 -1.78
C SER A 195 -20.47 -1.22 -1.37
N LEU A 196 -21.39 -1.69 -2.23
CA LEU A 196 -22.15 -2.92 -1.99
C LEU A 196 -21.27 -4.17 -1.96
N PHE A 197 -20.28 -4.26 -2.85
CA PHE A 197 -19.30 -5.35 -2.84
C PHE A 197 -18.53 -5.39 -1.52
N LEU A 198 -17.93 -4.28 -1.09
CA LEU A 198 -17.18 -4.19 0.15
C LEU A 198 -18.06 -4.60 1.34
N LYS A 199 -19.25 -4.01 1.48
CA LYS A 199 -20.20 -4.35 2.55
C LYS A 199 -20.62 -5.83 2.56
N CYS A 200 -20.76 -6.45 1.39
CA CYS A 200 -21.05 -7.89 1.34
C CYS A 200 -19.85 -8.75 1.75
N ARG A 201 -18.61 -8.34 1.41
CA ARG A 201 -17.39 -9.06 1.81
C ARG A 201 -17.06 -8.91 3.29
N SER A 202 -17.30 -7.75 3.89
CA SER A 202 -17.00 -7.52 5.32
C SER A 202 -17.91 -8.33 6.23
N GLU A 203 -19.15 -8.62 5.81
CA GLU A 203 -19.99 -9.58 6.50
C GLU A 203 -19.54 -11.05 6.32
N GLU A 204 -18.68 -11.39 5.36
CA GLU A 204 -18.38 -12.77 4.94
C GLU A 204 -16.98 -13.26 5.32
N LEU A 205 -16.01 -12.34 5.40
CA LEU A 205 -14.66 -12.63 5.89
C LEU A 205 -14.65 -12.78 7.42
N VAL A 206 -13.71 -13.57 7.92
CA VAL A 206 -13.37 -13.64 9.36
C VAL A 206 -12.59 -12.39 9.79
N ASP A 207 -12.57 -12.10 11.10
CA ASP A 207 -11.71 -11.06 11.66
C ASP A 207 -10.23 -11.37 11.35
N GLY A 208 -9.53 -10.48 10.64
CA GLY A 208 -8.16 -10.71 10.16
C GLY A 208 -8.08 -11.41 8.78
N GLY A 209 -9.21 -11.72 8.17
CA GLY A 209 -9.30 -12.17 6.78
C GLY A 209 -8.80 -11.10 5.80
N ARG A 210 -8.32 -11.52 4.63
CA ARG A 210 -7.61 -10.65 3.67
C ARG A 210 -8.23 -10.69 2.27
N MET A 211 -8.13 -9.57 1.57
CA MET A 211 -8.56 -9.42 0.18
C MET A 211 -7.42 -8.91 -0.70
N VAL A 212 -7.25 -9.48 -1.89
CA VAL A 212 -6.42 -8.93 -2.96
C VAL A 212 -7.31 -8.69 -4.18
N LEU A 213 -7.41 -7.43 -4.59
CA LEU A 213 -8.31 -6.97 -5.65
C LEU A 213 -7.49 -6.27 -6.74
N THR A 214 -7.58 -6.75 -7.98
CA THR A 214 -6.92 -6.19 -9.16
C THR A 214 -7.96 -5.79 -10.21
N LEU A 215 -8.08 -4.49 -10.45
CA LEU A 215 -9.03 -3.89 -11.37
C LEU A 215 -8.30 -3.35 -12.61
N ILE A 216 -8.98 -3.29 -13.75
CA ILE A 216 -8.57 -2.39 -14.84
C ILE A 216 -9.00 -0.99 -14.38
N GLY A 217 -8.09 -0.02 -14.48
CA GLY A 217 -8.31 1.36 -14.04
C GLY A 217 -7.66 2.36 -14.98
N ARG A 218 -7.17 3.46 -14.41
CA ARG A 218 -6.52 4.58 -15.11
C ARG A 218 -5.61 5.36 -14.16
N ARG A 219 -4.57 6.00 -14.69
CA ARG A 219 -3.71 6.96 -13.98
C ARG A 219 -4.26 8.37 -14.09
N SER A 220 -4.77 8.74 -15.25
CA SER A 220 -5.41 10.03 -15.50
C SER A 220 -6.66 10.22 -14.65
N ASP A 221 -6.83 11.41 -14.06
CA ASP A 221 -8.06 11.83 -13.38
C ASP A 221 -9.24 12.04 -14.36
N ASP A 222 -9.00 12.10 -15.67
CA ASP A 222 -10.02 12.11 -16.72
C ASP A 222 -10.62 10.71 -16.98
N PRO A 223 -11.93 10.47 -16.71
CA PRO A 223 -12.61 9.20 -16.98
C PRO A 223 -12.85 8.90 -18.47
N SER A 224 -12.43 9.77 -19.39
CA SER A 224 -12.54 9.62 -20.85
C SER A 224 -11.19 9.46 -21.58
N SER A 225 -10.10 9.42 -20.81
CA SER A 225 -8.72 9.25 -21.29
C SER A 225 -8.46 7.96 -22.11
N LYS A 226 -7.46 7.98 -23.01
CA LYS A 226 -7.11 6.77 -23.79
C LYS A 226 -6.78 5.55 -22.92
N GLU A 227 -6.16 5.76 -21.76
CA GLU A 227 -5.81 4.72 -20.79
C GLU A 227 -7.00 3.84 -20.38
N CYS A 228 -8.18 4.46 -20.22
CA CYS A 228 -9.35 3.83 -19.62
C CYS A 228 -10.26 3.11 -20.61
N CYS A 229 -10.23 3.53 -21.87
CA CYS A 229 -11.42 3.50 -22.72
C CYS A 229 -11.13 3.20 -24.21
N TYR A 230 -9.89 3.34 -24.67
CA TYR A 230 -9.55 3.35 -26.10
C TYR A 230 -9.93 2.06 -26.86
N PHE A 231 -9.80 0.88 -26.24
CA PHE A 231 -10.21 -0.39 -26.85
C PHE A 231 -11.73 -0.48 -27.08
N TRP A 232 -12.55 0.16 -26.22
CA TRP A 232 -13.99 0.31 -26.47
C TRP A 232 -14.30 1.39 -27.52
N GLU A 233 -13.55 2.49 -27.57
CA GLU A 233 -13.67 3.49 -28.66
C GLU A 233 -13.37 2.87 -30.04
N LEU A 234 -12.32 2.02 -30.16
CA LEU A 234 -11.99 1.34 -31.40
C LEU A 234 -13.04 0.29 -31.81
N LEU A 235 -13.77 -0.32 -30.85
CA LEU A 235 -14.92 -1.18 -31.14
C LEU A 235 -16.16 -0.37 -31.54
N ALA A 236 -16.37 0.82 -30.95
CA ALA A 236 -17.41 1.76 -31.39
C ALA A 236 -17.16 2.26 -32.82
N MET A 237 -15.89 2.45 -33.22
CA MET A 237 -15.53 2.72 -34.62
C MET A 237 -15.96 1.57 -35.55
N ALA A 238 -15.62 0.31 -35.22
CA ALA A 238 -16.00 -0.86 -36.03
C ALA A 238 -17.53 -0.98 -36.20
N LEU A 239 -18.30 -0.74 -35.14
CA LEU A 239 -19.77 -0.69 -35.19
C LEU A 239 -20.29 0.52 -35.98
N SER A 240 -19.62 1.68 -35.89
CA SER A 240 -19.99 2.88 -36.66
C SER A 240 -19.79 2.68 -38.17
N ASP A 241 -18.74 1.99 -38.59
CA ASP A 241 -18.53 1.64 -40.00
C ASP A 241 -19.63 0.69 -40.51
N MET A 242 -20.02 -0.29 -39.68
CA MET A 242 -21.16 -1.18 -39.99
C MET A 242 -22.50 -0.42 -40.05
N LEU A 243 -22.68 0.65 -39.27
CA LEU A 243 -23.84 1.53 -39.37
C LEU A 243 -23.83 2.34 -40.68
N VAL A 244 -22.67 2.86 -41.11
CA VAL A 244 -22.53 3.59 -42.38
C VAL A 244 -22.86 2.71 -43.58
N GLU A 245 -22.52 1.43 -43.53
CA GLU A 245 -22.88 0.43 -44.55
C GLU A 245 -24.31 -0.15 -44.42
N GLY A 246 -25.07 0.24 -43.38
CA GLY A 246 -26.44 -0.23 -43.15
C GLY A 246 -26.54 -1.68 -42.66
N LEU A 247 -25.45 -2.23 -42.10
CA LEU A 247 -25.40 -3.58 -41.53
C LEU A 247 -25.98 -3.65 -40.10
N ILE A 248 -26.09 -2.51 -39.41
CA ILE A 248 -26.77 -2.36 -38.11
C ILE A 248 -27.67 -1.11 -38.09
N GLU A 249 -28.63 -1.10 -37.16
CA GLU A 249 -29.55 0.02 -36.95
C GLU A 249 -28.94 1.09 -36.01
N GLU A 250 -29.13 2.39 -36.31
CA GLU A 250 -28.63 3.48 -35.46
C GLU A 250 -29.25 3.46 -34.05
N GLU A 251 -30.49 2.99 -33.92
CA GLU A 251 -31.15 2.80 -32.63
C GLU A 251 -30.50 1.68 -31.79
N LYS A 252 -30.01 0.61 -32.42
CA LYS A 252 -29.25 -0.46 -31.73
C LYS A 252 -27.89 0.04 -31.27
N LEU A 253 -27.17 0.81 -32.10
CA LEU A 253 -25.89 1.39 -31.68
C LEU A 253 -26.06 2.35 -30.50
N ASN A 254 -26.99 3.31 -30.60
CA ASN A 254 -27.22 4.33 -29.56
C ASN A 254 -27.81 3.77 -28.25
N SER A 255 -28.33 2.54 -28.23
CA SER A 255 -28.84 1.88 -27.03
C SER A 255 -27.87 0.87 -26.40
N PHE A 256 -26.73 0.59 -27.03
CA PHE A 256 -25.71 -0.31 -26.51
C PHE A 256 -24.66 0.45 -25.70
N ASN A 257 -24.56 0.16 -24.40
CA ASN A 257 -23.53 0.71 -23.52
C ASN A 257 -22.93 -0.41 -22.66
N ILE A 258 -21.60 -0.47 -22.59
CA ILE A 258 -20.84 -1.49 -21.85
C ILE A 258 -21.00 -1.24 -20.34
N PRO A 259 -21.37 -2.25 -19.53
CA PRO A 259 -21.51 -2.13 -18.08
C PRO A 259 -20.15 -2.27 -17.37
N MET A 260 -19.24 -1.32 -17.61
CA MET A 260 -17.88 -1.31 -17.04
C MET A 260 -17.60 0.04 -16.37
N TYR A 261 -16.65 0.09 -15.43
CA TYR A 261 -15.99 1.33 -15.01
C TYR A 261 -14.51 1.07 -14.77
N THR A 262 -13.68 2.03 -15.15
CA THR A 262 -12.22 1.99 -15.02
C THR A 262 -11.78 3.07 -14.03
N PRO A 263 -11.78 2.77 -12.72
CA PRO A 263 -11.54 3.77 -11.68
C PRO A 263 -10.07 4.18 -11.58
N SER A 264 -9.82 5.40 -11.09
CA SER A 264 -8.49 5.83 -10.66
C SER A 264 -8.15 5.27 -9.26
N PRO A 265 -6.85 5.20 -8.87
CA PRO A 265 -6.45 4.81 -7.53
C PRO A 265 -7.09 5.68 -6.43
N ALA A 266 -7.31 6.97 -6.71
CA ALA A 266 -7.97 7.89 -5.80
C ALA A 266 -9.45 7.52 -5.59
N GLU A 267 -10.16 7.14 -6.66
CA GLU A 267 -11.56 6.69 -6.57
C GLU A 267 -11.69 5.36 -5.81
N VAL A 268 -10.83 4.37 -6.10
CA VAL A 268 -10.80 3.09 -5.37
C VAL A 268 -10.50 3.32 -3.89
N LYS A 269 -9.52 4.18 -3.58
CA LYS A 269 -9.17 4.52 -2.20
C LYS A 269 -10.30 5.24 -1.47
N TYR A 270 -10.90 6.25 -2.10
CA TYR A 270 -11.99 7.03 -1.53
C TYR A 270 -13.19 6.14 -1.16
N GLU A 271 -13.65 5.27 -2.07
CA GLU A 271 -14.79 4.39 -1.80
C GLU A 271 -14.51 3.34 -0.72
N VAL A 272 -13.27 2.86 -0.58
CA VAL A 272 -12.88 1.98 0.54
C VAL A 272 -12.94 2.73 1.88
N VAL A 273 -12.32 3.91 1.97
CA VAL A 273 -12.30 4.72 3.21
C VAL A 273 -13.72 5.16 3.61
N LYS A 274 -14.55 5.50 2.63
CA LYS A 274 -15.95 5.90 2.78
C LYS A 274 -16.90 4.77 3.21
N GLU A 275 -16.62 3.53 2.82
CA GLU A 275 -17.38 2.36 3.27
C GLU A 275 -16.92 1.88 4.65
N GLY A 276 -15.61 1.94 4.92
CA GLY A 276 -15.05 1.85 6.27
C GLY A 276 -14.91 0.45 6.86
N SER A 277 -15.39 -0.62 6.20
CA SER A 277 -15.23 -1.99 6.72
C SER A 277 -13.82 -2.57 6.50
N PHE A 278 -12.99 -1.96 5.66
CA PHE A 278 -11.68 -2.49 5.28
C PHE A 278 -10.56 -1.46 5.29
N ASN A 279 -9.46 -1.83 5.97
CA ASN A 279 -8.17 -1.20 5.79
C ASN A 279 -7.57 -1.52 4.39
N ILE A 280 -6.40 -0.94 4.15
CA ILE A 280 -5.60 -0.91 2.92
C ILE A 280 -4.16 -1.31 3.45
N ASP A 281 -3.38 -2.24 2.82
CA ASP A 281 -2.05 -2.83 3.25
C ASP A 281 -0.71 -2.75 2.32
N ARG A 282 -0.64 -2.43 0.96
CA ARG A 282 0.29 -1.73 -0.11
C ARG A 282 -0.36 -1.44 -1.56
N LEU A 283 -0.83 -0.23 -1.93
CA LEU A 283 -1.78 0.04 -3.07
C LEU A 283 -1.02 0.53 -4.29
N GLU A 284 -1.12 -0.22 -5.38
CA GLU A 284 -0.24 -0.03 -6.54
C GLU A 284 -1.00 0.22 -7.83
N VAL A 285 -0.28 0.85 -8.76
CA VAL A 285 -0.62 0.91 -10.17
C VAL A 285 0.45 0.14 -10.94
N THR A 286 0.05 -0.75 -11.85
CA THR A 286 0.98 -1.45 -12.75
C THR A 286 0.47 -1.40 -14.18
N GLU A 287 1.39 -1.28 -15.13
CA GLU A 287 1.07 -1.18 -16.56
C GLU A 287 1.41 -2.51 -17.25
N VAL A 288 0.51 -2.98 -18.13
CA VAL A 288 0.70 -4.21 -18.92
C VAL A 288 0.39 -3.94 -20.38
N ASN A 289 1.34 -4.25 -21.27
CA ASN A 289 1.17 -4.00 -22.69
C ASN A 289 -0.01 -4.80 -23.28
N TRP A 290 -0.77 -4.21 -24.20
CA TRP A 290 -1.91 -4.88 -24.84
C TRP A 290 -1.50 -6.17 -25.56
N ASN A 291 -0.28 -6.22 -26.14
CA ASN A 291 0.24 -7.42 -26.76
C ASN A 291 0.90 -8.36 -25.74
N ALA A 292 0.08 -9.19 -25.08
CA ALA A 292 0.54 -10.18 -24.09
C ALA A 292 1.63 -11.16 -24.60
N TYR A 293 1.84 -11.28 -25.91
CA TYR A 293 2.79 -12.21 -26.55
C TYR A 293 4.15 -11.59 -26.91
N GLN A 294 4.38 -10.30 -26.61
CA GLN A 294 5.55 -9.56 -27.12
C GLN A 294 6.92 -10.10 -26.65
N ASP A 295 6.96 -10.84 -25.55
CA ASP A 295 8.18 -11.43 -24.96
C ASP A 295 8.41 -12.91 -25.30
N GLU A 296 7.47 -13.58 -25.99
CA GLU A 296 7.56 -15.03 -26.26
C GLU A 296 8.38 -15.33 -27.52
N THR A 297 9.62 -15.80 -27.34
CA THR A 297 10.61 -15.95 -28.41
C THR A 297 10.32 -17.04 -29.44
N ASP A 298 9.47 -18.02 -29.11
CA ASP A 298 9.23 -19.23 -29.92
C ASP A 298 7.95 -19.17 -30.79
N LEU A 299 7.25 -18.03 -30.83
CA LEU A 299 6.02 -17.88 -31.61
C LEU A 299 6.25 -17.50 -33.09
N SER A 300 5.44 -18.09 -33.97
CA SER A 300 5.49 -17.83 -35.42
C SER A 300 4.98 -16.43 -35.78
N ASP A 301 5.34 -15.92 -36.95
CA ASP A 301 5.06 -14.52 -37.33
C ASP A 301 3.56 -14.18 -37.38
N ALA A 302 2.67 -15.18 -37.50
CA ALA A 302 1.22 -15.00 -37.42
C ALA A 302 0.71 -14.62 -36.01
N PHE A 303 1.49 -14.90 -34.95
CA PHE A 303 1.20 -14.50 -33.57
C PHE A 303 1.85 -13.15 -33.19
N LYS A 304 2.67 -12.56 -34.07
CA LYS A 304 3.33 -11.26 -33.83
C LYS A 304 2.44 -10.05 -34.21
N ASP A 305 1.29 -10.29 -34.84
CA ASP A 305 0.24 -9.27 -35.03
C ASP A 305 -0.48 -9.00 -33.69
N GLY A 306 0.03 -8.03 -32.93
CA GLY A 306 -0.57 -7.61 -31.66
C GLY A 306 -2.04 -7.20 -31.78
N GLY A 307 -2.46 -6.66 -32.94
CA GLY A 307 -3.85 -6.31 -33.20
C GLY A 307 -4.76 -7.55 -33.26
N TYR A 308 -4.29 -8.66 -33.82
CA TYR A 308 -5.01 -9.93 -33.84
C TYR A 308 -5.17 -10.54 -32.44
N ASN A 309 -4.12 -10.52 -31.63
CA ASN A 309 -4.14 -11.05 -30.26
C ASN A 309 -5.12 -10.26 -29.38
N VAL A 310 -5.10 -8.93 -29.46
CA VAL A 310 -6.05 -8.04 -28.75
C VAL A 310 -7.48 -8.24 -29.26
N ALA A 311 -7.68 -8.31 -30.58
CA ALA A 311 -9.00 -8.57 -31.16
C ALA A 311 -9.60 -9.89 -30.67
N LYS A 312 -8.81 -10.96 -30.59
CA LYS A 312 -9.21 -12.26 -30.01
C LYS A 312 -9.53 -12.19 -28.53
N CYS A 313 -8.70 -11.50 -27.73
CA CYS A 313 -8.91 -11.36 -26.28
C CYS A 313 -10.22 -10.60 -25.99
N ILE A 314 -10.41 -9.45 -26.63
CA ILE A 314 -11.64 -8.64 -26.49
C ILE A 314 -12.86 -9.37 -27.06
N ARG A 315 -12.74 -10.15 -28.15
CA ARG A 315 -13.82 -11.03 -28.63
C ARG A 315 -14.26 -12.01 -27.56
N ALA A 316 -13.33 -12.71 -26.92
CA ALA A 316 -13.62 -13.69 -25.88
C ALA A 316 -14.29 -13.11 -24.62
N VAL A 317 -14.31 -11.78 -24.47
CA VAL A 317 -14.91 -11.02 -23.37
C VAL A 317 -16.23 -10.34 -23.78
N ALA A 318 -16.30 -9.76 -24.99
CA ALA A 318 -17.42 -8.91 -25.43
C ALA A 318 -18.44 -9.61 -26.35
N GLU A 319 -18.10 -10.77 -26.93
CA GLU A 319 -18.96 -11.49 -27.88
C GLU A 319 -20.37 -11.79 -27.33
N PRO A 320 -20.57 -12.25 -26.07
CA PRO A 320 -21.92 -12.48 -25.54
C PRO A 320 -22.76 -11.21 -25.37
N LEU A 321 -22.14 -10.08 -25.00
CA LEU A 321 -22.83 -8.78 -24.88
C LEU A 321 -23.29 -8.29 -26.26
N LEU A 322 -22.44 -8.41 -27.28
CA LEU A 322 -22.76 -8.05 -28.66
C LEU A 322 -23.83 -8.98 -29.25
N ALA A 323 -23.69 -10.29 -29.04
CA ALA A 323 -24.65 -11.30 -29.50
C ALA A 323 -26.04 -11.06 -28.92
N SER A 324 -26.14 -10.72 -27.62
CA SER A 324 -27.40 -10.45 -26.95
C SER A 324 -28.11 -9.17 -27.42
N HIS A 325 -27.42 -8.22 -28.08
CA HIS A 325 -27.99 -6.91 -28.44
C HIS A 325 -28.15 -6.71 -29.95
N PHE A 326 -27.15 -7.13 -30.74
CA PHE A 326 -27.13 -7.02 -32.20
C PHE A 326 -27.45 -8.34 -32.90
N GLY A 327 -27.31 -9.48 -32.22
CA GLY A 327 -27.46 -10.83 -32.79
C GLY A 327 -26.14 -11.42 -33.29
N GLU A 328 -26.08 -12.76 -33.34
CA GLU A 328 -24.85 -13.50 -33.71
C GLU A 328 -24.33 -13.17 -35.12
N GLY A 329 -25.22 -12.80 -36.04
CA GLY A 329 -24.90 -12.57 -37.45
C GLY A 329 -23.93 -11.41 -37.74
N ILE A 330 -23.66 -10.52 -36.77
CA ILE A 330 -22.68 -9.43 -36.95
C ILE A 330 -21.27 -9.77 -36.43
N LEU A 331 -21.11 -10.85 -35.66
CA LEU A 331 -19.95 -11.04 -34.78
C LEU A 331 -18.63 -11.18 -35.54
N ASP A 332 -18.59 -12.02 -36.58
CA ASP A 332 -17.38 -12.22 -37.37
C ASP A 332 -16.97 -10.95 -38.14
N GLU A 333 -17.94 -10.15 -38.59
CA GLU A 333 -17.70 -8.92 -39.35
C GLU A 333 -17.25 -7.76 -38.47
N VAL A 334 -17.87 -7.56 -37.29
CA VAL A 334 -17.43 -6.52 -36.35
C VAL A 334 -16.03 -6.83 -35.82
N PHE A 335 -15.72 -8.10 -35.51
CA PHE A 335 -14.38 -8.46 -35.06
C PHE A 335 -13.32 -8.49 -36.19
N ARG A 336 -13.72 -8.68 -37.46
CA ARG A 336 -12.84 -8.44 -38.62
C ARG A 336 -12.45 -6.97 -38.71
N ARG A 337 -13.42 -6.04 -38.71
CA ARG A 337 -13.19 -4.59 -38.75
C ARG A 337 -12.40 -4.10 -37.53
N TYR A 338 -12.76 -4.57 -36.34
CA TYR A 338 -12.05 -4.23 -35.10
C TYR A 338 -10.58 -4.67 -35.13
N ARG A 339 -10.26 -5.84 -35.69
CA ARG A 339 -8.86 -6.24 -35.94
C ARG A 339 -8.15 -5.28 -36.89
N GLU A 340 -8.76 -4.94 -38.02
CA GLU A 340 -8.15 -4.05 -39.03
C GLU A 340 -7.86 -2.66 -38.46
N ILE A 341 -8.79 -2.12 -37.66
CA ILE A 341 -8.62 -0.88 -36.89
C ILE A 341 -7.50 -1.02 -35.85
N LEU A 342 -7.47 -2.11 -35.07
CA LEU A 342 -6.42 -2.36 -34.08
C LEU A 342 -5.03 -2.46 -34.71
N SER A 343 -4.85 -3.24 -35.78
CA SER A 343 -3.55 -3.40 -36.43
C SER A 343 -3.05 -2.09 -37.06
N ASP A 344 -3.94 -1.22 -37.55
CA ASP A 344 -3.58 0.15 -37.97
C ASP A 344 -3.10 1.02 -36.79
N ARG A 345 -3.83 1.03 -35.66
CA ARG A 345 -3.50 1.86 -34.48
C ARG A 345 -2.26 1.38 -33.73
N VAL A 346 -2.14 0.07 -33.49
CA VAL A 346 -0.99 -0.55 -32.80
C VAL A 346 0.31 -0.39 -33.60
N SER A 347 0.24 -0.17 -34.92
CA SER A 347 1.42 0.17 -35.74
C SER A 347 1.93 1.62 -35.53
N LYS A 348 1.20 2.46 -34.78
CA LYS A 348 1.45 3.92 -34.67
C LYS A 348 1.59 4.41 -33.23
N GLU A 349 0.99 3.72 -32.27
CA GLU A 349 0.98 4.09 -30.84
C GLU A 349 1.27 2.85 -29.97
N GLN A 350 2.11 2.99 -28.94
CA GLN A 350 2.28 1.96 -27.90
C GLN A 350 1.08 2.05 -26.94
N ASN A 351 0.39 0.92 -26.73
CA ASN A 351 -0.87 0.86 -26.00
C ASN A 351 -0.80 -0.14 -24.85
N GLU A 352 -1.21 0.29 -23.66
CA GLU A 352 -1.01 -0.42 -22.39
C GLU A 352 -2.28 -0.34 -21.54
N PHE A 353 -2.54 -1.36 -20.72
CA PHE A 353 -3.62 -1.36 -19.74
C PHE A 353 -3.07 -0.91 -18.39
N VAL A 354 -3.77 0.01 -17.74
CA VAL A 354 -3.48 0.41 -16.36
C VAL A 354 -4.24 -0.52 -15.40
N ASN A 355 -3.52 -1.21 -14.54
CA ASN A 355 -4.07 -2.02 -13.46
C ASN A 355 -4.00 -1.25 -12.14
N VAL A 356 -5.06 -1.31 -11.33
CA VAL A 356 -5.05 -0.85 -9.94
C VAL A 356 -5.16 -2.06 -9.02
N THR A 357 -4.13 -2.32 -8.23
CA THR A 357 -4.06 -3.49 -7.34
C THR A 357 -4.02 -3.06 -5.88
N LYS A 358 -5.04 -3.44 -5.11
CA LYS A 358 -5.20 -3.01 -3.72
C LYS A 358 -4.33 -3.84 -2.76
N LYS A 359 -3.27 -3.21 -2.24
CA LYS A 359 -2.84 -3.36 -0.85
C LYS A 359 -3.35 -2.08 0.01
N ALA A 360 -2.91 -0.86 0.55
CA ALA A 360 -1.86 0.19 0.92
C ALA A 360 -1.13 0.22 2.33
N SER A 361 0.20 0.00 2.45
CA SER A 361 1.06 0.21 3.64
C SER A 361 1.25 1.69 3.93
N ASP A 362 0.96 2.50 2.92
CA ASP A 362 1.30 3.91 2.72
C ASP A 362 0.43 4.86 3.54
N MET A 363 -0.06 4.38 4.70
CA MET A 363 -0.92 5.10 5.63
C MET A 363 -0.26 6.40 6.10
N VAL A 364 1.03 6.36 6.44
CA VAL A 364 1.78 7.48 7.01
C VAL A 364 1.87 8.66 6.04
N LYS A 365 2.33 8.44 4.80
CA LYS A 365 2.42 9.50 3.79
C LYS A 365 1.05 10.10 3.49
N HIS A 366 -0.02 9.29 3.44
CA HIS A 366 -1.36 9.82 3.24
C HIS A 366 -1.80 10.75 4.37
N ILE A 367 -1.70 10.30 5.63
CA ILE A 367 -2.10 11.10 6.79
C ILE A 367 -1.35 12.44 6.79
N THR A 368 -0.06 12.45 6.46
CA THR A 368 0.73 13.68 6.38
C THR A 368 0.23 14.64 5.29
N MET A 369 -0.08 14.14 4.09
CA MET A 369 -0.59 14.99 2.99
C MET A 369 -2.02 15.49 3.26
N GLU A 370 -2.89 14.61 3.75
CA GLU A 370 -4.28 14.87 4.15
C GLU A 370 -4.32 15.99 5.20
N THR A 371 -3.51 15.86 6.26
CA THR A 371 -3.43 16.86 7.35
C THR A 371 -2.96 18.24 6.87
N ILE A 372 -1.94 18.33 5.99
CA ILE A 372 -1.47 19.64 5.50
C ILE A 372 -2.42 20.27 4.50
N GLN A 373 -3.15 19.46 3.71
CA GLN A 373 -4.20 19.93 2.81
C GLN A 373 -5.41 20.47 3.57
N GLU A 374 -5.86 19.79 4.62
CA GLU A 374 -6.93 20.28 5.50
C GLU A 374 -6.52 21.58 6.21
N LEU A 375 -5.32 21.61 6.81
CA LEU A 375 -4.76 22.83 7.42
C LEU A 375 -4.75 24.02 6.45
N TYR A 376 -4.26 23.80 5.22
CA TYR A 376 -4.20 24.87 4.22
C TYR A 376 -5.59 25.35 3.79
N HIS A 377 -6.57 24.43 3.68
CA HIS A 377 -7.96 24.75 3.41
C HIS A 377 -8.65 25.50 4.57
N GLU A 378 -8.34 25.16 5.83
CA GLU A 378 -8.91 25.83 7.01
C GLU A 378 -8.32 27.23 7.23
N VAL A 379 -7.01 27.40 7.09
CA VAL A 379 -6.29 28.62 7.49
C VAL A 379 -6.04 29.57 6.31
N THR A 380 -5.91 29.05 5.08
CA THR A 380 -5.61 29.83 3.85
C THR A 380 -4.49 30.89 4.01
N PRO A 381 -3.32 30.56 4.61
CA PRO A 381 -2.30 31.54 4.92
C PRO A 381 -1.59 32.04 3.64
N ASN A 382 -1.29 33.33 3.57
CA ASN A 382 -0.44 33.88 2.50
C ASN A 382 1.02 33.39 2.56
N SER A 383 1.48 32.92 3.73
CA SER A 383 2.80 32.29 3.88
C SER A 383 2.79 31.13 4.87
N LEU A 384 2.83 29.92 4.34
CA LEU A 384 2.75 28.67 5.09
C LEU A 384 4.11 28.36 5.74
N GLY A 385 4.13 28.34 7.08
CA GLY A 385 5.31 27.93 7.86
C GLY A 385 5.29 26.44 8.14
N ILE A 386 6.28 25.69 7.63
CA ILE A 386 6.43 24.25 7.82
C ILE A 386 7.74 24.00 8.58
N ALA A 387 7.71 23.27 9.69
CA ALA A 387 8.93 22.78 10.34
C ALA A 387 9.04 21.26 10.26
N ASP A 388 10.24 20.75 10.00
CA ASP A 388 10.63 19.33 10.09
C ASP A 388 11.62 19.18 11.24
N LEU A 389 11.24 18.46 12.29
CA LEU A 389 11.97 18.38 13.56
C LEU A 389 12.63 17.00 13.71
N GLY A 390 13.96 16.97 13.61
CA GLY A 390 14.77 15.75 13.48
C GLY A 390 15.01 15.36 12.01
N CYS A 391 15.33 16.34 11.16
CA CYS A 391 15.45 16.16 9.70
C CYS A 391 16.66 15.33 9.25
N SER A 392 17.67 15.14 10.12
CA SER A 392 18.94 14.50 9.77
C SER A 392 19.62 15.15 8.53
N SER A 393 20.44 14.38 7.81
CA SER A 393 21.18 14.81 6.62
C SER A 393 20.81 14.05 5.33
N GLY A 394 19.77 13.20 5.38
CA GLY A 394 19.35 12.35 4.27
C GLY A 394 18.38 13.03 3.28
N PRO A 395 18.01 12.36 2.17
CA PRO A 395 17.10 12.91 1.16
C PRO A 395 15.63 12.99 1.61
N ASN A 396 15.27 12.26 2.67
CA ASN A 396 13.88 12.03 3.11
C ASN A 396 13.12 13.34 3.36
N SER A 397 13.72 14.27 4.11
CA SER A 397 13.13 15.58 4.43
C SER A 397 12.85 16.42 3.18
N LEU A 398 13.79 16.51 2.23
CA LEU A 398 13.57 17.26 1.00
C LEU A 398 12.54 16.59 0.08
N SER A 399 12.49 15.25 0.04
CA SER A 399 11.43 14.52 -0.67
C SER A 399 10.05 14.80 -0.07
N LEU A 400 9.93 14.76 1.26
CA LEU A 400 8.66 14.99 1.95
C LEU A 400 8.20 16.46 1.83
N ILE A 401 9.11 17.42 1.94
CA ILE A 401 8.79 18.83 1.72
C ILE A 401 8.34 19.07 0.27
N LYS A 402 8.90 18.37 -0.73
CA LYS A 402 8.38 18.38 -2.10
C LYS A 402 6.93 17.87 -2.14
N ASP A 403 6.67 16.68 -1.57
CA ASP A 403 5.32 16.10 -1.50
C ASP A 403 4.32 17.08 -0.86
N MET A 404 4.69 17.73 0.26
CA MET A 404 3.87 18.72 0.96
C MET A 404 3.55 19.95 0.11
N VAL A 405 4.54 20.47 -0.62
CA VAL A 405 4.36 21.64 -1.51
C VAL A 405 3.41 21.30 -2.65
N GLU A 406 3.57 20.13 -3.28
CA GLU A 406 2.71 19.66 -4.37
C GLU A 406 1.28 19.36 -3.88
N ALA A 407 1.14 18.81 -2.67
CA ALA A 407 -0.16 18.60 -2.04
C ALA A 407 -0.89 19.92 -1.74
N VAL A 408 -0.21 20.92 -1.17
CA VAL A 408 -0.76 22.25 -0.90
C VAL A 408 -1.13 22.99 -2.19
N GLU A 409 -0.27 22.93 -3.22
CA GLU A 409 -0.55 23.50 -4.53
C GLU A 409 -1.80 22.88 -5.18
N GLY A 410 -1.91 21.55 -5.14
CA GLY A 410 -3.07 20.82 -5.64
C GLY A 410 -4.38 21.20 -4.93
N THR A 411 -4.31 21.60 -3.65
CA THR A 411 -5.44 22.20 -2.93
C THR A 411 -5.68 23.65 -3.35
N SER A 412 -4.63 24.48 -3.48
CA SER A 412 -4.74 25.89 -3.87
C SER A 412 -5.47 26.09 -5.19
N HIS A 413 -5.18 25.23 -6.18
CA HIS A 413 -5.88 25.20 -7.47
C HIS A 413 -7.37 24.84 -7.32
N LYS A 414 -7.72 23.91 -6.42
CA LYS A 414 -9.13 23.50 -6.18
C LYS A 414 -9.96 24.57 -5.49
N ILE A 415 -9.34 25.37 -4.60
CA ILE A 415 -10.03 26.46 -3.86
C ILE A 415 -9.89 27.84 -4.52
N PHE A 416 -9.23 27.93 -5.68
CA PHE A 416 -8.93 29.18 -6.41
C PHE A 416 -8.19 30.25 -5.56
N HIS A 417 -7.42 29.81 -4.56
CA HIS A 417 -6.62 30.70 -3.70
C HIS A 417 -5.20 30.85 -4.28
N PRO A 418 -4.56 32.03 -4.17
CA PRO A 418 -3.13 32.19 -4.46
C PRO A 418 -2.27 31.21 -3.64
N MET A 419 -1.26 30.62 -4.27
CA MET A 419 -0.32 29.71 -3.62
C MET A 419 0.55 30.48 -2.59
N PRO A 420 0.81 29.91 -1.39
CA PRO A 420 1.54 30.61 -0.33
C PRO A 420 3.05 30.71 -0.60
N GLU A 421 3.70 31.68 0.06
CA GLU A 421 5.14 31.62 0.27
C GLU A 421 5.47 30.56 1.33
N PHE A 422 6.12 29.46 0.93
CA PHE A 422 6.51 28.38 1.82
C PHE A 422 7.77 28.76 2.59
N ARG A 423 7.67 28.87 3.92
CA ARG A 423 8.81 29.02 4.83
C ARG A 423 9.08 27.68 5.49
N VAL A 424 10.13 26.99 5.04
CA VAL A 424 10.48 25.64 5.47
C VAL A 424 11.68 25.68 6.41
N TYR A 425 11.51 25.06 7.57
CA TYR A 425 12.53 25.03 8.62
C TYR A 425 12.95 23.58 8.89
N LEU A 426 14.19 23.25 8.54
CA LEU A 426 14.77 21.94 8.78
C LEU A 426 15.54 22.01 10.11
N ASN A 427 15.03 21.36 11.15
CA ASN A 427 15.62 21.36 12.49
C ASN A 427 16.24 20.02 12.82
N ASP A 428 17.40 20.09 13.46
CA ASP A 428 18.09 18.97 14.10
C ASP A 428 19.09 19.54 15.14
N LEU A 429 19.81 18.68 15.85
CA LEU A 429 20.86 19.07 16.78
C LEU A 429 22.01 19.81 16.08
N PRO A 430 22.78 20.66 16.79
CA PRO A 430 23.94 21.36 16.21
C PRO A 430 25.05 20.46 15.66
N THR A 431 24.99 19.16 15.92
CA THR A 431 25.90 18.10 15.42
C THR A 431 25.50 17.50 14.08
N ASN A 432 24.28 17.78 13.57
CA ASN A 432 23.80 17.27 12.28
C ASN A 432 24.55 17.90 11.09
N ASP A 433 24.78 17.12 10.01
CA ASP A 433 25.40 17.63 8.78
C ASP A 433 24.39 18.36 7.87
N PHE A 434 23.96 19.53 8.34
CA PHE A 434 23.22 20.50 7.54
C PHE A 434 23.93 20.86 6.22
N ASN A 435 25.26 20.72 6.10
CA ASN A 435 25.95 21.04 4.85
C ASN A 435 25.59 20.06 3.74
N SER A 436 25.34 18.78 4.04
CA SER A 436 24.91 17.83 3.02
C SER A 436 23.44 18.02 2.61
N VAL A 437 22.59 18.49 3.52
CA VAL A 437 21.24 18.99 3.17
C VAL A 437 21.35 20.21 2.25
N PHE A 438 22.15 21.21 2.62
CA PHE A 438 22.31 22.45 1.85
C PHE A 438 22.94 22.23 0.46
N LYS A 439 23.89 21.28 0.33
CA LYS A 439 24.42 20.85 -0.98
C LYS A 439 23.38 20.22 -1.90
N SER A 440 22.31 19.65 -1.34
CA SER A 440 21.23 18.97 -2.08
C SER A 440 20.12 19.93 -2.54
N LEU A 441 20.05 21.15 -1.99
CA LEU A 441 19.05 22.16 -2.35
C LEU A 441 19.02 22.55 -3.85
N PRO A 442 20.14 22.67 -4.59
CA PRO A 442 20.11 23.02 -6.01
C PRO A 442 19.34 22.02 -6.88
N ASP A 443 19.49 20.71 -6.63
CA ASP A 443 18.75 19.69 -7.36
C ASP A 443 17.30 19.61 -6.89
N PHE A 444 17.00 19.81 -5.60
CA PHE A 444 15.63 19.96 -5.09
C PHE A 444 14.88 21.13 -5.78
N TYR A 445 15.50 22.32 -5.87
CA TYR A 445 14.88 23.48 -6.55
C TYR A 445 14.74 23.29 -8.07
N LYS A 446 15.55 22.42 -8.68
CA LYS A 446 15.47 22.03 -10.09
C LYS A 446 14.35 21.01 -10.32
N ASP A 447 14.22 20.00 -9.46
CA ASP A 447 13.16 19.00 -9.51
C ASP A 447 11.78 19.55 -9.10
N LEU A 448 11.72 20.62 -8.31
CA LEU A 448 10.48 21.39 -8.10
C LEU A 448 10.03 22.17 -9.34
N LYS A 449 10.94 22.52 -10.26
CA LYS A 449 10.66 23.32 -11.47
C LYS A 449 10.49 22.48 -12.74
N LYS A 450 10.75 21.19 -12.66
CA LYS A 450 10.97 20.27 -13.79
C LYS A 450 9.83 20.24 -14.80
N ASP A 451 8.60 20.41 -14.31
CA ASP A 451 7.35 20.32 -15.08
C ASP A 451 6.59 21.67 -15.13
N ARG A 452 7.27 22.79 -14.83
CA ARG A 452 6.67 24.13 -14.72
C ARG A 452 7.21 25.09 -15.77
N ASN A 453 6.33 25.92 -16.34
CA ASN A 453 6.72 26.97 -17.28
C ASN A 453 7.35 28.19 -16.57
N GLN A 454 8.61 27.99 -16.14
CA GLN A 454 9.57 28.95 -15.59
C GLN A 454 9.35 29.46 -14.15
N GLU A 455 8.12 29.77 -13.73
CA GLU A 455 7.86 30.15 -12.33
C GLU A 455 7.47 28.93 -11.48
N GLY A 456 8.26 28.69 -10.42
CA GLY A 456 8.02 27.64 -9.43
C GLY A 456 7.57 28.22 -8.08
N PRO A 457 7.19 27.37 -7.11
CA PRO A 457 6.71 27.83 -5.82
C PRO A 457 7.75 28.68 -5.09
N ALA A 458 7.29 29.73 -4.40
CA ALA A 458 8.13 30.59 -3.58
C ALA A 458 8.48 29.88 -2.27
N ILE A 459 9.51 29.02 -2.31
CA ILE A 459 9.96 28.21 -1.18
C ILE A 459 11.32 28.67 -0.65
N PHE A 460 11.36 28.98 0.64
CA PHE A 460 12.53 29.44 1.39
C PHE A 460 12.88 28.39 2.45
N ILE A 461 14.00 27.70 2.29
CA ILE A 461 14.49 26.69 3.24
C ILE A 461 15.60 27.26 4.13
N ALA A 462 15.51 27.02 5.44
CA ALA A 462 16.53 27.37 6.42
C ALA A 462 16.79 26.22 7.41
N GLY A 463 18.05 26.02 7.80
CA GLY A 463 18.44 25.07 8.84
C GLY A 463 18.42 25.72 10.23
N TYR A 464 17.84 25.02 11.21
CA TYR A 464 17.67 25.48 12.60
C TYR A 464 18.38 24.52 13.56
N PRO A 465 19.66 24.79 13.93
CA PRO A 465 20.41 23.93 14.84
C PRO A 465 19.97 24.13 16.29
N GLY A 466 19.44 23.08 16.92
CA GLY A 466 19.00 23.09 18.32
C GLY A 466 18.10 21.91 18.67
N SER A 467 17.98 21.57 19.96
CA SER A 467 17.05 20.52 20.39
C SER A 467 15.60 20.99 20.30
N PHE A 468 14.76 20.23 19.61
CA PHE A 468 13.31 20.46 19.55
C PHE A 468 12.61 20.33 20.91
N TYR A 469 13.24 19.81 21.96
CA TYR A 469 12.61 19.82 23.28
C TYR A 469 12.42 21.24 23.84
N GLY A 470 13.25 22.21 23.44
CA GLY A 470 13.07 23.62 23.78
C GLY A 470 12.32 24.43 22.71
N ARG A 471 12.21 25.75 22.96
CA ARG A 471 11.80 26.74 21.96
C ARG A 471 12.90 26.91 20.89
N LEU A 472 12.50 26.90 19.63
CA LEU A 472 13.34 27.06 18.44
C LEU A 472 12.90 28.23 17.56
N PHE A 473 11.61 28.56 17.57
CA PHE A 473 10.98 29.47 16.61
C PHE A 473 10.29 30.65 17.31
N PRO A 474 10.07 31.79 16.63
CA PRO A 474 9.19 32.86 17.13
C PRO A 474 7.76 32.38 17.42
N CYS A 475 7.02 33.14 18.23
CA CYS A 475 5.66 32.73 18.59
C CYS A 475 4.70 32.84 17.38
N ASN A 476 3.79 31.87 17.23
CA ASN A 476 2.78 31.78 16.16
C ASN A 476 3.31 31.98 14.72
N CYS A 477 4.54 31.52 14.41
CA CYS A 477 5.11 31.64 13.06
C CYS A 477 5.00 30.37 12.20
N LEU A 478 4.70 29.23 12.82
CA LEU A 478 4.52 27.92 12.19
C LEU A 478 3.03 27.61 11.98
N HIS A 479 2.74 26.79 10.97
CA HIS A 479 1.39 26.35 10.63
C HIS A 479 1.32 24.82 10.64
N PHE A 480 2.31 24.17 10.05
CA PHE A 480 2.48 22.72 10.05
C PHE A 480 3.80 22.34 10.71
N ILE A 481 3.79 21.24 11.48
CA ILE A 481 5.00 20.64 12.04
C ILE A 481 5.01 19.14 11.73
N TYR A 482 6.15 18.66 11.27
CA TYR A 482 6.44 17.26 11.07
C TYR A 482 7.58 16.83 12.01
N SER A 483 7.52 15.61 12.51
CA SER A 483 8.65 14.94 13.16
C SER A 483 8.49 13.45 12.97
N SER A 484 9.56 12.76 12.54
CA SER A 484 9.48 11.35 12.17
C SER A 484 10.70 10.58 12.64
N TYR A 485 10.43 9.56 13.48
CA TYR A 485 11.43 8.73 14.15
C TYR A 485 12.42 9.54 15.02
N SER A 486 11.97 10.69 15.53
CA SER A 486 12.79 11.63 16.33
C SER A 486 12.36 11.68 17.81
N LEU A 487 11.06 11.72 18.10
CA LEU A 487 10.52 11.97 19.45
C LEU A 487 10.71 10.85 20.49
N HIS A 488 11.26 9.70 20.08
CA HIS A 488 11.64 8.61 20.97
C HIS A 488 13.09 8.71 21.49
N TRP A 489 13.84 9.74 21.09
CA TRP A 489 15.19 10.04 21.60
C TRP A 489 15.13 11.06 22.72
N LEU A 490 15.25 10.60 23.97
CA LEU A 490 15.23 11.44 25.17
C LEU A 490 16.30 12.54 25.11
N SER A 491 16.01 13.68 25.74
CA SER A 491 16.91 14.83 25.82
C SER A 491 18.26 14.54 26.51
N LYS A 492 18.28 13.47 27.31
CA LYS A 492 19.43 12.94 28.06
C LYS A 492 19.08 11.53 28.59
N VAL A 493 20.11 10.76 28.95
CA VAL A 493 19.93 9.58 29.82
C VAL A 493 19.34 10.04 31.17
N PRO A 494 18.30 9.38 31.72
CA PRO A 494 17.68 9.80 32.98
C PRO A 494 18.70 9.82 34.16
N PRO A 495 18.97 10.97 34.81
CA PRO A 495 20.04 11.06 35.81
C PRO A 495 19.85 10.14 37.03
N SER A 496 18.60 9.76 37.34
CA SER A 496 18.25 8.84 38.43
C SER A 496 18.54 7.36 38.15
N LEU A 497 19.17 7.03 37.01
CA LEU A 497 19.75 5.70 36.78
C LEU A 497 21.09 5.51 37.52
N TYR A 498 21.75 6.59 37.92
CA TYR A 498 23.06 6.54 38.58
C TYR A 498 22.93 6.76 40.09
N ASP A 499 23.71 6.02 40.88
CA ASP A 499 23.79 6.18 42.34
C ASP A 499 24.69 7.36 42.77
N GLU A 500 24.81 7.58 44.08
CA GLU A 500 25.65 8.65 44.67
C GLU A 500 27.17 8.46 44.42
N HIS A 501 27.57 7.38 43.75
CA HIS A 501 28.95 7.13 43.30
C HIS A 501 29.06 7.14 41.77
N GLY A 502 27.99 7.49 41.05
CA GLY A 502 27.96 7.57 39.59
C GLY A 502 27.82 6.21 38.89
N LYS A 503 27.42 5.14 39.60
CA LYS A 503 27.28 3.80 39.01
C LYS A 503 25.83 3.53 38.62
N SER A 504 25.59 2.96 37.43
CA SER A 504 24.21 2.64 37.01
C SER A 504 23.59 1.56 37.90
N ILE A 505 22.29 1.68 38.14
CA ILE A 505 21.43 0.66 38.77
C ILE A 505 21.01 -0.44 37.78
N ASN A 506 21.17 -0.23 36.47
CA ASN A 506 20.69 -1.09 35.37
C ASN A 506 21.73 -2.14 34.88
N LYS A 507 22.65 -2.54 35.75
CA LYS A 507 23.89 -3.30 35.46
C LYS A 507 23.66 -4.48 34.50
N GLY A 508 24.54 -4.63 33.51
CA GLY A 508 24.46 -5.64 32.46
C GLY A 508 23.51 -5.33 31.30
N ASN A 509 22.80 -4.20 31.31
CA ASN A 509 21.85 -3.79 30.27
C ASN A 509 22.13 -2.35 29.85
N VAL A 510 21.91 -2.02 28.57
CA VAL A 510 21.99 -0.64 28.06
C VAL A 510 20.64 0.07 27.98
N TYR A 511 19.56 -0.63 28.34
CA TYR A 511 18.17 -0.16 28.32
C TYR A 511 17.32 -0.96 29.32
N ILE A 512 16.02 -0.70 29.38
CA ILE A 512 15.04 -1.50 30.13
C ILE A 512 14.99 -2.95 29.59
N SER A 513 15.16 -3.94 30.46
CA SER A 513 15.00 -5.37 30.17
C SER A 513 14.27 -6.11 31.31
N GLU A 514 14.01 -7.42 31.16
CA GLU A 514 13.44 -8.27 32.22
C GLU A 514 14.24 -8.26 33.53
N SER A 515 15.54 -7.92 33.47
CA SER A 515 16.44 -7.88 34.64
C SER A 515 16.58 -6.49 35.27
N SER A 516 16.04 -5.44 34.64
CA SER A 516 16.09 -4.07 35.15
C SER A 516 15.21 -3.89 36.40
N PRO A 517 15.70 -3.23 37.47
CA PRO A 517 14.84 -2.81 38.57
C PRO A 517 13.69 -1.90 38.10
N PRO A 518 12.48 -1.98 38.68
CA PRO A 518 11.34 -1.13 38.26
C PRO A 518 11.57 0.39 38.34
N SER A 519 12.56 0.84 39.11
CA SER A 519 13.01 2.23 39.14
C SER A 519 13.67 2.69 37.83
N VAL A 520 14.22 1.76 37.02
CA VAL A 520 14.80 2.04 35.70
C VAL A 520 13.70 2.50 34.74
N SER A 521 12.67 1.69 34.52
CA SER A 521 11.57 2.05 33.61
C SER A 521 10.82 3.29 34.10
N GLN A 522 10.67 3.48 35.41
CA GLN A 522 10.11 4.71 35.99
C GLN A 522 10.99 5.95 35.71
N ALA A 523 12.32 5.83 35.75
CA ALA A 523 13.24 6.92 35.42
C ALA A 523 13.18 7.30 33.94
N TYR A 524 13.19 6.30 33.04
CA TYR A 524 13.00 6.49 31.60
C TYR A 524 11.65 7.13 31.28
N TYR A 525 10.55 6.65 31.88
CA TYR A 525 9.22 7.24 31.71
C TYR A 525 9.14 8.69 32.21
N LYS A 526 9.71 8.98 33.39
CA LYS A 526 9.75 10.36 33.92
C LYS A 526 10.53 11.29 32.99
N GLN A 527 11.61 10.82 32.37
CA GLN A 527 12.35 11.63 31.42
C GLN A 527 11.55 11.89 30.15
N PHE A 528 10.89 10.87 29.59
CA PHE A 528 9.96 11.03 28.48
C PHE A 528 8.84 12.04 28.80
N GLN A 529 8.27 12.00 30.01
CA GLN A 529 7.26 12.96 30.44
C GLN A 529 7.79 14.40 30.49
N GLU A 530 8.95 14.63 31.09
CA GLU A 530 9.60 15.95 31.12
C GLU A 530 9.85 16.47 29.70
N ASP A 531 10.40 15.61 28.84
CA ASP A 531 10.80 15.94 27.48
C ASP A 531 9.57 16.21 26.59
N PHE A 532 8.58 15.32 26.58
CA PHE A 532 7.39 15.46 25.74
C PHE A 532 6.44 16.57 26.23
N SER A 533 6.34 16.80 27.55
CA SER A 533 5.67 18.01 28.10
C SER A 533 6.31 19.30 27.57
N LEU A 534 7.65 19.37 27.61
CA LEU A 534 8.39 20.57 27.20
C LEU A 534 8.35 20.77 25.67
N PHE A 535 8.39 19.67 24.90
CA PHE A 535 8.14 19.68 23.47
C PHE A 535 6.78 20.28 23.16
N LEU A 536 5.68 19.69 23.67
CA LEU A 536 4.32 20.13 23.38
C LEU A 536 4.14 21.61 23.72
N LYS A 537 4.53 22.03 24.93
CA LYS A 537 4.48 23.44 25.34
C LYS A 537 5.30 24.35 24.41
N SER A 538 6.49 23.92 23.99
CA SER A 538 7.32 24.71 23.08
C SER A 538 6.67 24.84 21.70
N ARG A 539 5.99 23.79 21.21
CA ARG A 539 5.24 23.82 19.93
C ARG A 539 3.97 24.66 20.02
N SER A 540 3.25 24.63 21.14
CA SER A 540 2.01 25.40 21.30
C SER A 540 2.25 26.91 21.32
N GLU A 541 3.41 27.35 21.79
CA GLU A 541 3.83 28.76 21.68
C GLU A 541 4.23 29.16 20.24
N GLU A 542 4.62 28.21 19.37
CA GLU A 542 5.21 28.45 18.03
C GLU A 542 4.24 28.30 16.85
N LEU A 543 3.24 27.42 16.98
CA LEU A 543 2.15 27.24 16.01
C LEU A 543 1.13 28.37 16.08
N VAL A 544 0.46 28.67 14.96
CA VAL A 544 -0.82 29.39 14.96
C VAL A 544 -1.94 28.50 15.53
N THR A 545 -2.98 29.09 16.12
CA THR A 545 -4.23 28.36 16.45
C THR A 545 -4.84 27.77 15.18
N GLY A 546 -5.34 26.54 15.25
CA GLY A 546 -5.72 25.72 14.08
C GLY A 546 -4.54 25.08 13.34
N GLY A 547 -3.30 25.46 13.68
CA GLY A 547 -2.08 24.83 13.19
C GLY A 547 -1.97 23.37 13.63
N ARG A 548 -1.36 22.52 12.80
CA ARG A 548 -1.34 21.06 13.00
C ARG A 548 0.07 20.47 13.07
N MET A 549 0.20 19.34 13.74
CA MET A 549 1.42 18.54 13.83
C MET A 549 1.16 17.10 13.40
N VAL A 550 2.10 16.48 12.69
CA VAL A 550 2.13 15.05 12.41
C VAL A 550 3.41 14.47 13.00
N LEU A 551 3.25 13.62 14.00
CA LEU A 551 4.33 13.04 14.80
C LEU A 551 4.36 11.53 14.57
N ILE A 552 5.50 11.01 14.11
CA ILE A 552 5.71 9.59 13.84
C ILE A 552 6.83 9.09 14.74
N LEU A 553 6.58 8.09 15.57
CA LEU A 553 7.54 7.63 16.57
C LEU A 553 7.37 6.14 16.93
N LEU A 554 8.51 5.50 17.24
CA LEU A 554 8.54 4.15 17.79
C LEU A 554 7.88 4.12 19.18
N GLY A 555 7.11 3.07 19.43
CA GLY A 555 6.34 2.92 20.65
C GLY A 555 6.17 1.45 21.07
N ARG A 556 5.20 1.18 21.93
CA ARG A 556 4.85 -0.18 22.41
C ARG A 556 3.34 -0.37 22.57
N ILE A 557 2.87 -1.61 22.48
CA ILE A 557 1.43 -1.93 22.61
C ILE A 557 0.97 -1.92 24.08
N GLY A 558 1.78 -2.52 24.95
CA GLY A 558 1.41 -2.79 26.35
C GLY A 558 1.78 -1.68 27.33
N GLN A 559 1.37 -1.86 28.59
CA GLN A 559 1.92 -1.08 29.70
C GLN A 559 3.35 -1.51 30.00
N ASP A 560 3.63 -2.82 29.93
CA ASP A 560 4.95 -3.41 30.10
C ASP A 560 5.98 -2.77 29.15
N HIS A 561 7.16 -2.43 29.68
CA HIS A 561 8.23 -1.78 28.93
C HIS A 561 9.19 -2.77 28.24
N VAL A 562 8.93 -4.08 28.38
CA VAL A 562 9.73 -5.17 27.85
C VAL A 562 8.83 -6.02 26.97
N ASP A 563 8.95 -5.85 25.65
CA ASP A 563 8.27 -6.62 24.63
C ASP A 563 9.24 -7.12 23.53
N ARG A 564 8.75 -8.03 22.66
CA ARG A 564 9.42 -8.41 21.41
C ARG A 564 9.15 -7.41 20.28
N GLY A 565 8.94 -6.15 20.61
CA GLY A 565 8.92 -5.02 19.70
C GLY A 565 10.24 -4.25 19.79
N ASN A 566 10.16 -2.96 20.14
CA ASN A 566 11.30 -2.07 20.07
C ASN A 566 12.33 -2.26 21.21
N SER A 567 11.94 -2.79 22.38
CA SER A 567 12.88 -3.03 23.49
C SER A 567 13.90 -4.14 23.20
N LEU A 568 13.50 -5.17 22.44
CA LEU A 568 14.34 -6.34 22.16
C LEU A 568 15.59 -5.98 21.34
N PHE A 569 15.56 -4.94 20.52
CA PHE A 569 16.75 -4.42 19.84
C PHE A 569 17.83 -3.96 20.84
N TRP A 570 17.43 -3.34 21.96
CA TRP A 570 18.37 -2.87 22.98
C TRP A 570 18.86 -4.01 23.91
N GLU A 571 18.03 -5.04 24.13
CA GLU A 571 18.47 -6.28 24.79
C GLU A 571 19.55 -6.99 23.96
N ILE A 572 19.35 -7.11 22.65
CA ILE A 572 20.32 -7.78 21.75
C ILE A 572 21.61 -6.95 21.62
N LEU A 573 21.55 -5.62 21.72
CA LEU A 573 22.74 -4.77 21.81
C LEU A 573 23.50 -4.99 23.12
N SER A 574 22.77 -5.08 24.25
CA SER A 574 23.34 -5.44 25.57
C SER A 574 24.05 -6.80 25.51
N ARG A 575 23.43 -7.80 24.87
CA ARG A 575 24.01 -9.13 24.62
C ARG A 575 25.27 -9.06 23.76
N SER A 576 25.32 -8.19 22.74
CA SER A 576 26.50 -8.06 21.87
C SER A 576 27.68 -7.43 22.62
N LEU A 577 27.44 -6.39 23.41
CA LEU A 577 28.44 -5.78 24.28
C LEU A 577 28.95 -6.78 25.34
N ALA A 578 28.08 -7.63 25.89
CA ALA A 578 28.48 -8.69 26.82
C ALA A 578 29.39 -9.75 26.17
N ILE A 579 29.27 -10.00 24.86
CA ILE A 579 30.18 -10.87 24.10
C ILE A 579 31.57 -10.22 24.03
N SER A 580 31.68 -8.95 23.64
CA SER A 580 32.96 -8.21 23.65
C SER A 580 33.62 -8.12 25.04
N VAL A 581 32.84 -7.99 26.12
CA VAL A 581 33.34 -8.12 27.50
C VAL A 581 33.92 -9.52 27.75
N SER A 582 33.24 -10.59 27.30
CA SER A 582 33.72 -11.97 27.47
C SER A 582 34.99 -12.28 26.66
N GLN A 583 35.23 -11.55 25.57
CA GLN A 583 36.44 -11.60 24.75
C GLN A 583 37.56 -10.68 25.27
N ALA A 584 37.32 -9.93 26.35
CA ALA A 584 38.21 -8.92 26.93
C ALA A 584 38.57 -7.76 25.98
N GLU A 585 37.68 -7.44 25.04
CA GLU A 585 37.79 -6.28 24.13
C GLU A 585 37.44 -4.98 24.86
N ILE A 586 36.41 -5.01 25.71
CA ILE A 586 35.92 -3.85 26.47
C ILE A 586 35.72 -4.18 27.96
N GLU A 587 35.94 -3.20 28.83
CA GLU A 587 35.77 -3.34 30.28
C GLU A 587 34.29 -3.47 30.65
N LYS A 588 33.96 -4.37 31.59
CA LYS A 588 32.57 -4.54 32.06
C LYS A 588 32.02 -3.24 32.66
N GLU A 589 32.84 -2.52 33.41
CA GLU A 589 32.50 -1.24 34.05
C GLU A 589 32.10 -0.16 33.03
N LYS A 590 32.63 -0.20 31.80
CA LYS A 590 32.17 0.66 30.70
C LYS A 590 30.79 0.24 30.20
N VAL A 591 30.51 -1.05 30.06
CA VAL A 591 29.16 -1.54 29.66
C VAL A 591 28.13 -1.25 30.76
N ASP A 592 28.47 -1.49 32.04
CA ASP A 592 27.65 -1.16 33.23
C ASP A 592 27.44 0.36 33.45
N SER A 593 27.92 1.23 32.55
CA SER A 593 27.71 2.69 32.59
C SER A 593 27.15 3.28 31.28
N TYR A 594 26.99 2.47 30.21
CA TYR A 594 26.39 2.90 28.94
C TYR A 594 24.87 2.68 28.95
N GLU A 595 24.11 3.74 28.72
CA GLU A 595 22.64 3.72 28.67
C GLU A 595 22.19 4.41 27.38
N VAL A 596 21.26 3.81 26.63
CA VAL A 596 20.72 4.44 25.41
C VAL A 596 19.62 5.42 25.79
N HIS A 597 19.67 6.65 25.27
CA HIS A 597 18.67 7.68 25.53
C HIS A 597 17.40 7.48 24.66
N PHE A 598 16.85 6.27 24.68
CA PHE A 598 15.66 5.86 23.93
C PHE A 598 14.45 5.75 24.87
N TYR A 599 13.23 5.96 24.36
CA TYR A 599 12.01 5.54 25.03
C TYR A 599 10.86 5.22 24.06
N ALA A 600 10.39 3.98 24.09
CA ALA A 600 9.20 3.55 23.35
C ALA A 600 7.93 3.82 24.18
N ALA A 601 7.29 4.97 23.94
CA ALA A 601 6.02 5.33 24.59
C ALA A 601 4.86 4.41 24.16
N SER A 602 3.91 4.20 25.06
CA SER A 602 2.64 3.51 24.78
C SER A 602 1.57 4.51 24.36
N ARG A 603 0.50 4.01 23.72
CA ARG A 603 -0.66 4.84 23.31
C ARG A 603 -1.20 5.70 24.46
N ASN A 604 -1.39 5.10 25.64
CA ASN A 604 -1.98 5.77 26.78
C ASN A 604 -1.08 6.91 27.30
N GLU A 605 0.24 6.71 27.33
CA GLU A 605 1.19 7.74 27.78
C GLU A 605 1.21 8.94 26.82
N LEU A 606 1.05 8.71 25.51
CA LEU A 606 0.91 9.78 24.51
C LEU A 606 -0.42 10.53 24.68
N GLU A 607 -1.54 9.82 24.82
CA GLU A 607 -2.86 10.43 25.01
C GLU A 607 -2.98 11.19 26.33
N ASP A 608 -2.42 10.66 27.43
CA ASP A 608 -2.44 11.30 28.74
C ASP A 608 -1.51 12.52 28.81
N GLU A 609 -0.35 12.51 28.13
CA GLU A 609 0.55 13.68 28.11
C GLU A 609 -0.04 14.85 27.31
N VAL A 610 -0.59 14.59 26.12
CA VAL A 610 -1.26 15.62 25.32
C VAL A 610 -2.45 16.21 26.09
N ARG A 611 -3.24 15.38 26.76
CA ARG A 611 -4.35 15.81 27.62
C ARG A 611 -3.90 16.58 28.87
N ARG A 612 -2.68 16.36 29.35
CA ARG A 612 -2.11 17.00 30.55
C ARG A 612 -1.47 18.35 30.26
N GLU A 613 -0.82 18.51 29.09
CA GLU A 613 -0.31 19.80 28.64
C GLU A 613 -1.46 20.70 28.15
N GLY A 614 -2.40 20.14 27.38
CA GLY A 614 -3.71 20.74 27.13
C GLY A 614 -3.78 21.84 26.06
N SER A 615 -2.70 22.14 25.34
CA SER A 615 -2.72 23.10 24.23
C SER A 615 -3.15 22.51 22.88
N PHE A 616 -3.35 21.18 22.82
CA PHE A 616 -3.67 20.43 21.60
C PHE A 616 -4.84 19.47 21.79
N GLU A 617 -5.63 19.30 20.73
CA GLU A 617 -6.48 18.12 20.55
C GLU A 617 -5.80 17.07 19.67
N ILE A 618 -6.22 15.80 19.81
CA ILE A 618 -5.74 14.69 19.00
C ILE A 618 -6.75 14.46 17.86
N ASP A 619 -6.45 14.96 16.67
CA ASP A 619 -7.23 14.69 15.46
C ASP A 619 -7.25 13.18 15.16
N LYS A 620 -6.10 12.50 15.34
CA LYS A 620 -5.90 11.10 14.96
C LYS A 620 -4.74 10.46 15.73
N LEU A 621 -4.90 9.20 16.14
CA LEU A 621 -3.82 8.37 16.67
C LEU A 621 -3.94 6.94 16.15
N GLU A 622 -3.06 6.60 15.20
CA GLU A 622 -2.96 5.27 14.59
C GLU A 622 -1.72 4.51 15.05
N MET A 623 -1.80 3.19 15.05
CA MET A 623 -0.71 2.27 15.40
C MET A 623 -0.45 1.31 14.24
N PHE A 624 0.82 1.07 13.90
CA PHE A 624 1.20 0.13 12.84
C PHE A 624 2.52 -0.60 13.17
N GLU A 625 2.69 -1.78 12.57
CA GLU A 625 3.95 -2.52 12.56
C GLU A 625 4.76 -2.12 11.30
N ILE A 626 6.08 -1.97 11.42
CA ILE A 626 6.93 -1.67 10.25
C ILE A 626 7.13 -2.96 9.41
N GLU A 627 6.93 -2.88 8.08
CA GLU A 627 7.19 -4.01 7.16
C GLU A 627 8.70 -4.31 7.04
N ARG A 628 9.05 -5.57 6.73
CA ARG A 628 10.45 -6.01 6.61
C ARG A 628 11.04 -5.63 5.25
N GLU A 629 11.70 -4.48 5.15
CA GLU A 629 12.54 -4.18 4.00
C GLU A 629 13.85 -4.97 4.05
N VAL A 630 13.95 -6.01 3.22
CA VAL A 630 15.19 -6.77 3.00
C VAL A 630 15.62 -6.56 1.55
N LYS A 631 16.77 -5.92 1.34
CA LYS A 631 17.34 -5.74 0.00
C LYS A 631 17.87 -7.08 -0.53
N ASN A 632 17.76 -7.29 -1.84
CA ASN A 632 18.11 -8.56 -2.50
C ASN A 632 19.55 -9.00 -2.20
N GLY A 633 19.72 -9.92 -1.25
CA GLY A 633 20.99 -10.54 -0.88
C GLY A 633 21.45 -10.33 0.56
N GLU A 634 20.86 -9.40 1.31
CA GLU A 634 21.19 -9.11 2.71
C GLU A 634 20.27 -9.88 3.67
N SER A 635 20.68 -10.07 4.94
CA SER A 635 19.79 -10.62 5.98
C SER A 635 19.02 -9.50 6.70
N TYR A 636 17.88 -9.83 7.32
CA TYR A 636 17.12 -8.88 8.12
C TYR A 636 17.96 -8.38 9.31
N GLY A 637 18.67 -9.27 9.99
CA GLY A 637 19.61 -8.90 11.04
C GLY A 637 20.73 -7.98 10.57
N THR A 638 21.23 -8.14 9.34
CA THR A 638 22.21 -7.23 8.73
C THR A 638 21.61 -5.83 8.51
N ALA A 639 20.39 -5.74 7.95
CA ALA A 639 19.72 -4.46 7.72
C ALA A 639 19.39 -3.73 9.03
N VAL A 640 18.93 -4.44 10.07
CA VAL A 640 18.70 -3.88 11.41
C VAL A 640 20.03 -3.48 12.06
N ALA A 641 21.10 -4.26 11.91
CA ALA A 641 22.42 -3.92 12.42
C ALA A 641 22.96 -2.62 11.80
N MET A 642 22.85 -2.44 10.48
CA MET A 642 23.24 -1.20 9.80
C MET A 642 22.39 -0.01 10.28
N THR A 643 21.10 -0.21 10.51
CA THR A 643 20.18 0.84 10.98
C THR A 643 20.52 1.28 12.41
N VAL A 644 20.71 0.35 13.35
CA VAL A 644 21.08 0.67 14.73
C VAL A 644 22.51 1.23 14.80
N ARG A 645 23.43 0.75 13.97
CA ARG A 645 24.80 1.30 13.83
C ARG A 645 24.79 2.76 13.40
N ALA A 646 24.02 3.12 12.38
CA ALA A 646 23.90 4.50 11.90
C ALA A 646 23.42 5.49 12.98
N VAL A 647 22.70 5.01 14.00
CA VAL A 647 22.29 5.79 15.17
C VAL A 647 23.36 5.76 16.29
N GLN A 648 23.82 4.57 16.66
CA GLN A 648 24.60 4.34 17.89
C GLN A 648 26.12 4.49 17.72
N GLU A 649 26.68 4.41 16.52
CA GLU A 649 28.14 4.40 16.29
C GLU A 649 28.86 5.59 16.95
N SER A 650 28.32 6.81 16.78
CA SER A 650 28.90 8.01 17.40
C SER A 650 28.92 7.97 18.93
N MET A 651 27.85 7.43 19.54
CA MET A 651 27.66 7.33 20.99
C MET A 651 28.56 6.25 21.60
N LEU A 652 28.69 5.12 20.90
CA LEU A 652 29.59 4.03 21.27
C LEU A 652 31.05 4.47 21.16
N CYS A 653 31.44 5.19 20.10
CA CYS A 653 32.78 5.75 19.97
C CYS A 653 33.12 6.74 21.09
N ASP A 654 32.21 7.65 21.47
CA ASP A 654 32.44 8.64 22.54
C ASP A 654 32.65 7.97 23.92
N HIS A 655 31.84 6.96 24.25
CA HIS A 655 31.89 6.28 25.57
C HIS A 655 33.00 5.23 25.67
N PHE A 656 33.16 4.38 24.64
CA PHE A 656 34.13 3.29 24.66
C PHE A 656 35.53 3.74 24.16
N GLY A 657 35.60 4.69 23.24
CA GLY A 657 36.82 5.12 22.55
C GLY A 657 37.27 4.13 21.47
N ASP A 658 38.45 4.34 20.89
CA ASP A 658 39.05 3.52 19.81
C ASP A 658 39.29 2.03 20.16
N GLY A 659 38.92 1.59 21.37
CA GLY A 659 39.09 0.21 21.85
C GLY A 659 37.95 -0.75 21.52
N ILE A 660 36.82 -0.28 20.97
CA ILE A 660 35.68 -1.14 20.61
C ILE A 660 35.68 -1.50 19.12
N ASP A 661 35.68 -2.80 18.79
CA ASP A 661 35.48 -3.27 17.42
C ASP A 661 33.99 -3.21 17.06
N LEU A 662 33.56 -2.08 16.47
CA LEU A 662 32.19 -1.89 16.02
C LEU A 662 31.80 -2.83 14.87
N ASP A 663 32.75 -3.28 14.04
CA ASP A 663 32.45 -4.24 12.97
C ASP A 663 32.11 -5.59 13.60
N THR A 664 32.90 -6.09 14.54
CA THR A 664 32.59 -7.32 15.28
C THR A 664 31.31 -7.18 16.12
N LEU A 665 31.13 -6.05 16.82
CA LEU A 665 29.93 -5.78 17.61
C LEU A 665 28.64 -5.84 16.78
N PHE A 666 28.60 -5.13 15.65
CA PHE A 666 27.41 -5.08 14.81
C PHE A 666 27.22 -6.34 13.95
N ASN A 667 28.29 -7.06 13.59
CA ASN A 667 28.18 -8.39 12.99
C ASN A 667 27.59 -9.43 13.97
N ASN A 668 27.97 -9.38 15.26
CA ASN A 668 27.41 -10.28 16.28
C ASN A 668 25.97 -9.89 16.64
N TYR A 669 25.68 -8.59 16.71
CA TYR A 669 24.33 -8.06 16.87
C TYR A 669 23.39 -8.54 15.74
N GLY A 670 23.79 -8.37 14.48
CA GLY A 670 22.99 -8.79 13.32
C GLY A 670 22.70 -10.30 13.30
N LYS A 671 23.71 -11.14 13.60
CA LYS A 671 23.50 -12.60 13.75
C LYS A 671 22.47 -12.91 14.85
N MET A 672 22.56 -12.25 16.01
CA MET A 672 21.60 -12.47 17.09
C MET A 672 20.19 -11.96 16.76
N ILE A 673 20.04 -10.92 15.93
CA ILE A 673 18.73 -10.52 15.40
C ILE A 673 18.16 -11.65 14.53
N ASP A 674 18.94 -12.20 13.59
CA ASP A 674 18.49 -13.32 12.76
C ASP A 674 18.18 -14.57 13.62
N GLU A 675 18.99 -14.89 14.65
CA GLU A 675 18.73 -15.98 15.60
C GLU A 675 17.46 -15.77 16.46
N GLU A 676 17.16 -14.53 16.86
CA GLU A 676 15.92 -14.22 17.59
C GLU A 676 14.70 -14.29 16.68
N MET A 677 14.82 -13.82 15.43
CA MET A 677 13.77 -13.95 14.40
C MET A 677 13.45 -15.40 14.05
N LEU A 678 14.43 -16.32 14.15
CA LEU A 678 14.20 -17.76 14.01
C LEU A 678 13.39 -18.39 15.16
N LYS A 679 13.27 -17.71 16.32
CA LYS A 679 12.49 -18.20 17.48
C LYS A 679 11.05 -17.68 17.41
N VAL A 680 10.90 -16.36 17.37
CA VAL A 680 9.63 -15.63 17.35
C VAL A 680 9.87 -14.28 16.69
N ASP A 681 9.01 -13.91 15.74
CA ASP A 681 9.05 -12.62 15.05
C ASP A 681 9.20 -11.42 16.00
N ILE A 682 10.04 -10.46 15.61
CA ILE A 682 10.16 -9.15 16.25
C ILE A 682 9.21 -8.18 15.55
N LYS A 683 8.42 -7.42 16.32
CA LYS A 683 7.32 -6.56 15.84
C LYS A 683 7.52 -5.10 16.27
N PRO A 684 8.38 -4.32 15.61
CA PRO A 684 8.56 -2.89 15.91
C PRO A 684 7.25 -2.12 15.69
N ILE A 685 6.76 -1.48 16.75
CA ILE A 685 5.54 -0.67 16.75
C ILE A 685 5.88 0.79 16.49
N THR A 686 5.09 1.43 15.63
CA THR A 686 5.14 2.87 15.37
C THR A 686 3.74 3.46 15.54
N PHE A 687 3.68 4.66 16.11
CA PHE A 687 2.46 5.48 16.14
C PHE A 687 2.55 6.61 15.11
N VAL A 688 1.41 6.96 14.50
CA VAL A 688 1.19 8.28 13.89
C VAL A 688 0.23 9.05 14.79
N VAL A 689 0.66 10.20 15.31
CA VAL A 689 -0.19 11.12 16.08
C VAL A 689 -0.37 12.39 15.27
N VAL A 690 -1.63 12.75 14.99
CA VAL A 690 -1.99 14.05 14.42
C VAL A 690 -2.56 14.92 15.54
N LEU A 691 -1.94 16.07 15.76
CA LEU A 691 -2.33 17.03 16.80
C LEU A 691 -2.75 18.35 16.17
N LYS A 692 -3.79 18.98 16.70
CA LYS A 692 -4.27 20.30 16.26
C LYS A 692 -4.21 21.28 17.43
N LYS A 693 -3.62 22.46 17.21
CA LYS A 693 -3.50 23.50 18.24
C LYS A 693 -4.83 24.23 18.41
N LEU A 694 -5.22 24.41 19.68
CA LEU A 694 -6.43 25.10 20.13
C LEU A 694 -6.33 26.64 20.09
#